data_AF-A8HZE4-F1
#
_entry.id   AF-A8HZE4-F1
#
_cell.length_a   1.000
_cell.length_b   1.000
_cell.length_c   1.000
_cell.angle_alpha   90.00
_cell.angle_beta   90.00
_cell.angle_gamma   90.00
#
_symmetry.space_group_name_H-M   'P 1'
#
loop_
_entity.id
_entity.type
_entity.pdbx_description
1 polymer ?
#
loop_
_entity_poly.entity_id
_entity_poly.type
_entity_poly.pdbx_seq_one_letter_code
_entity_poly.pdbx_strand_id
1 'polypeptide(L)'
;MDIGIARPTPATGAMDRRTLLCGAGAVLALSLAACTEKREMTDALWQQWQADWRRMEEIARRRGWDVTPVVIGPPAREGEVRMLEQRHGLKMPPQLREVLTRYSGRVGFGWYIPIHLQPLERENLPTMSANRMALWDLDHIANSAIPNFLNWKRDLASVDLSEAPNRPEMWEHQFPFYDLVNGDMLTIDMSKPEGPHPVRYFSHELEMLHGLALAPDFLTFVTQMSKIGFAGTEWASFMPFGTLDEAAGTYYLRADGAGAKRWLAYLEKDPAKVDPDEPPPAIVAKTPAEEALLTAARAGSIEGVRLALKAGARPDVVPDPAWMMETVGWDQEFATALTYAVRANNLPLAEVLLEGGATLDTRRLLLGDAVQVSSLETIRWLVTKGVRVNGWKQDRHWPLHLLVTRRSEVSAPSRAALEARLRAESRRARGSRDDELPEMKAWEEQHLRERVALWLDRATYLAMLDTLLKAGATPDARWDNGITMLMWADADDGEVLIKAGADVNARDIHGSTTLHRARTAAKIRMLVAHGADIDALEQPAAEEDGGYNSTPLQTALLLARLGGLELVETLLELGADPKKRDSAGRSALCYCTLADTFRLMIARGLDPHERIPGGGTLLHNLLRITSVRANWPEEVASLDFLLGLGLPINGVDNDGRTLLHVAAEQVQTPADISLLLERGADKTVRDKTGKRPVDLVPKSLKDIRALLA
;
A
#
# COMPACT_ATOMS: atom_id res chain seq x y z
N MET A 1 -29.66 -54.91 -3.99
CA MET A 1 -28.28 -54.68 -4.46
C MET A 1 -28.32 -53.81 -5.71
N ASP A 2 -28.14 -52.50 -5.67
CA ASP A 2 -28.26 -51.51 -4.62
C ASP A 2 -28.05 -50.15 -5.31
N ILE A 3 -29.02 -49.24 -5.11
CA ILE A 3 -28.94 -47.77 -4.94
C ILE A 3 -27.98 -46.97 -5.86
N GLY A 4 -28.39 -46.06 -6.75
CA GLY A 4 -29.64 -45.29 -6.85
C GLY A 4 -29.57 -43.99 -6.04
N ILE A 5 -28.88 -42.95 -6.53
CA ILE A 5 -28.93 -41.59 -5.97
C ILE A 5 -29.49 -40.64 -7.02
N ALA A 6 -30.69 -40.15 -6.74
CA ALA A 6 -31.44 -39.19 -7.53
C ALA A 6 -30.95 -37.75 -7.30
N ARG A 7 -30.98 -36.96 -8.37
CA ARG A 7 -30.98 -35.49 -8.34
C ARG A 7 -32.22 -34.96 -7.59
N PRO A 8 -32.15 -33.80 -6.94
CA PRO A 8 -33.30 -32.94 -6.77
C PRO A 8 -33.26 -31.76 -7.77
N THR A 9 -34.38 -31.59 -8.43
CA THR A 9 -34.78 -30.49 -9.33
C THR A 9 -35.01 -29.16 -8.59
N PRO A 10 -34.97 -28.02 -9.31
CA PRO A 10 -35.16 -26.69 -8.76
C PRO A 10 -36.66 -26.38 -8.59
N ALA A 11 -37.04 -25.84 -7.44
CA ALA A 11 -38.37 -25.29 -7.22
C ALA A 11 -38.29 -23.76 -7.18
N THR A 12 -38.90 -23.16 -8.20
CA THR A 12 -39.22 -21.74 -8.36
C THR A 12 -40.21 -21.25 -7.30
N GLY A 13 -40.06 -20.02 -6.83
CA GLY A 13 -41.10 -19.33 -6.06
C GLY A 13 -40.64 -17.98 -5.53
N ALA A 14 -41.04 -16.91 -6.22
CA ALA A 14 -40.88 -15.53 -5.78
C ALA A 14 -41.69 -15.22 -4.49
N MET A 15 -41.13 -14.40 -3.61
CA MET A 15 -41.74 -13.55 -2.56
C MET A 15 -40.59 -13.14 -1.61
N ASP A 16 -40.49 -11.98 -0.97
CA ASP A 16 -41.10 -10.65 -0.99
C ASP A 16 -40.21 -9.86 0.01
N ARG A 17 -39.94 -8.57 -0.22
CA ARG A 17 -38.94 -7.77 0.51
C ARG A 17 -39.35 -7.39 1.94
N ARG A 18 -40.28 -8.10 2.59
CA ARG A 18 -40.81 -7.76 3.92
C ARG A 18 -41.23 -8.98 4.76
N THR A 19 -40.37 -9.96 5.01
CA THR A 19 -40.45 -10.78 6.24
C THR A 19 -39.15 -11.57 6.50
N LEU A 20 -38.21 -10.94 7.21
CA LEU A 20 -37.20 -11.61 8.06
C LEU A 20 -36.92 -10.69 9.25
N LEU A 21 -38.03 -10.29 9.90
CA LEU A 21 -38.08 -9.83 11.29
C LEU A 21 -38.58 -11.03 12.10
N CYS A 22 -37.93 -11.29 13.22
CA CYS A 22 -38.09 -12.43 14.15
C CYS A 22 -37.36 -13.72 13.73
N GLY A 23 -36.13 -13.89 14.25
CA GLY A 23 -35.47 -15.20 14.20
C GLY A 23 -33.93 -15.27 14.29
N ALA A 24 -33.21 -14.19 14.61
CA ALA A 24 -31.78 -14.27 14.97
C ALA A 24 -31.32 -13.16 15.94
N GLY A 25 -32.26 -12.64 16.74
CA GLY A 25 -31.95 -11.80 17.89
C GLY A 25 -31.45 -12.64 19.06
N ALA A 26 -30.23 -13.18 18.95
CA ALA A 26 -29.50 -13.77 20.08
C ALA A 26 -27.99 -13.98 19.84
N VAL A 27 -27.45 -13.86 18.62
CA VAL A 27 -26.04 -14.18 18.35
C VAL A 27 -25.17 -12.96 18.00
N LEU A 28 -25.76 -11.81 17.66
CA LEU A 28 -25.04 -10.54 17.44
C LEU A 28 -25.00 -9.62 18.68
N ALA A 29 -25.54 -10.06 19.82
CA ALA A 29 -25.44 -9.35 21.10
C ALA A 29 -24.31 -9.87 22.00
N LEU A 30 -23.62 -10.96 21.61
CA LEU A 30 -22.60 -11.61 22.43
C LEU A 30 -21.15 -11.17 22.14
N SER A 31 -20.91 -10.23 21.22
CA SER A 31 -19.56 -9.66 20.97
C SER A 31 -19.35 -8.23 21.48
N LEU A 32 -20.40 -7.54 21.94
CA LEU A 32 -20.31 -6.24 22.61
C LEU A 32 -20.68 -6.30 24.10
N ALA A 33 -21.45 -7.30 24.53
CA ALA A 33 -21.81 -7.50 25.94
C ALA A 33 -20.67 -8.08 26.81
N ALA A 34 -19.57 -8.53 26.20
CA ALA A 34 -18.39 -8.98 26.94
C ALA A 34 -17.41 -7.84 27.32
N CYS A 35 -17.73 -6.58 27.00
CA CYS A 35 -16.90 -5.41 27.26
C CYS A 35 -17.44 -4.46 28.34
N THR A 36 -18.43 -4.88 29.13
CA THR A 36 -19.05 -4.04 30.18
C THR A 36 -18.94 -4.61 31.60
N GLU A 37 -18.20 -5.70 31.81
CA GLU A 37 -17.81 -6.10 33.17
C GLU A 37 -16.59 -5.29 33.62
N LYS A 38 -16.69 -4.68 34.79
CA LYS A 38 -15.57 -4.00 35.47
C LYS A 38 -14.43 -5.02 35.61
N ARG A 39 -13.43 -4.93 34.75
CA ARG A 39 -12.26 -5.80 34.81
C ARG A 39 -11.40 -5.32 35.97
N GLU A 40 -11.30 -6.14 37.01
CA GLU A 40 -10.45 -5.89 38.16
C GLU A 40 -9.09 -6.56 37.98
N MET A 41 -8.06 -5.95 38.56
CA MET A 41 -6.73 -6.54 38.55
C MET A 41 -6.69 -7.77 39.48
N THR A 42 -6.10 -8.87 39.02
CA THR A 42 -5.94 -10.10 39.80
C THR A 42 -4.50 -10.57 39.82
N ASP A 43 -4.12 -11.33 40.85
CA ASP A 43 -2.77 -11.89 40.94
C ASP A 43 -2.49 -12.86 39.78
N ALA A 44 -3.49 -13.61 39.31
CA ALA A 44 -3.35 -14.47 38.14
C ALA A 44 -3.04 -13.66 36.86
N LEU A 45 -3.73 -12.53 36.65
CA LEU A 45 -3.47 -11.64 35.52
C LEU A 45 -2.07 -11.01 35.60
N TRP A 46 -1.66 -10.60 36.81
CA TRP A 46 -0.31 -10.08 37.05
C TRP A 46 0.77 -11.11 36.71
N GLN A 47 0.59 -12.37 37.15
CA GLN A 47 1.53 -13.44 36.83
C GLN A 47 1.56 -13.76 35.33
N GLN A 48 0.42 -13.69 34.65
CA GLN A 48 0.37 -13.85 33.19
C GLN A 48 1.19 -12.79 32.47
N TRP A 49 1.03 -11.51 32.82
CA TRP A 49 1.82 -10.44 32.20
C TRP A 49 3.32 -10.64 32.39
N GLN A 50 3.75 -11.02 33.60
CA GLN A 50 5.16 -11.32 33.86
C GLN A 50 5.68 -12.49 33.02
N ALA A 51 4.88 -13.53 32.83
CA ALA A 51 5.24 -14.66 31.99
C ALA A 51 5.39 -14.24 30.53
N ASP A 52 4.48 -13.41 30.01
CA ASP A 52 4.53 -12.87 28.65
C ASP A 52 5.81 -12.05 28.43
N TRP A 53 6.15 -11.14 29.34
CA TRP A 53 7.36 -10.30 29.22
C TRP A 53 8.64 -11.12 29.26
N ARG A 54 8.73 -12.08 30.19
CA ARG A 54 9.91 -12.96 30.29
C ARG A 54 10.06 -13.85 29.06
N ARG A 55 8.95 -14.37 28.52
CA ARG A 55 8.96 -15.12 27.24
C ARG A 55 9.53 -14.25 26.12
N MET A 56 9.08 -12.99 26.01
CA MET A 56 9.55 -12.10 24.97
C MET A 56 11.03 -11.72 25.14
N GLU A 57 11.49 -11.48 26.37
CA GLU A 57 12.92 -11.29 26.68
C GLU A 57 13.76 -12.49 26.23
N GLU A 58 13.32 -13.72 26.51
CA GLU A 58 14.01 -14.94 26.10
C GLU A 58 14.10 -15.04 24.57
N ILE A 59 12.99 -14.76 23.86
CA ILE A 59 12.95 -14.76 22.40
C ILE A 59 13.95 -13.75 21.83
N ALA A 60 13.95 -12.52 22.34
CA ALA A 60 14.83 -11.46 21.87
C ALA A 60 16.31 -11.81 22.10
N ARG A 61 16.67 -12.37 23.27
CA ARG A 61 18.03 -12.85 23.55
C ARG A 61 18.47 -13.97 22.63
N ARG A 62 17.61 -14.98 22.42
CA ARG A 62 17.88 -16.10 21.52
C ARG A 62 18.13 -15.64 20.07
N ARG A 63 17.47 -14.56 19.66
CA ARG A 63 17.59 -13.98 18.31
C ARG A 63 18.72 -12.96 18.18
N GLY A 64 19.48 -12.69 19.24
CA GLY A 64 20.57 -11.70 19.22
C GLY A 64 20.07 -10.26 19.08
N TRP A 65 18.86 -9.97 19.56
CA TRP A 65 18.30 -8.62 19.58
C TRP A 65 18.83 -7.83 20.78
N ASP A 66 18.71 -6.50 20.71
CA ASP A 66 18.97 -5.64 21.86
C ASP A 66 17.80 -5.74 22.82
N VAL A 67 18.08 -5.92 24.12
CA VAL A 67 17.06 -6.18 25.16
C VAL A 67 17.28 -5.31 26.38
N THR A 68 16.23 -4.59 26.78
CA THR A 68 16.07 -4.03 28.13
C THR A 68 15.44 -5.12 29.01
N PRO A 69 16.17 -5.67 30.00
CA PRO A 69 15.69 -6.79 30.81
C PRO A 69 14.39 -6.47 31.56
N VAL A 70 13.60 -7.51 31.86
CA VAL A 70 12.42 -7.37 32.71
C VAL A 70 12.83 -7.01 34.15
N VAL A 71 12.48 -5.80 34.60
CA VAL A 71 12.73 -5.30 35.96
C VAL A 71 11.40 -4.86 36.57
N ILE A 72 11.01 -5.46 37.69
CA ILE A 72 9.76 -5.10 38.39
C ILE A 72 10.14 -4.41 39.71
N GLY A 73 9.84 -3.12 39.81
CA GLY A 73 10.06 -2.32 41.01
C GLY A 73 8.99 -2.57 42.08
N PRO A 74 9.21 -2.07 43.32
CA PRO A 74 8.21 -2.16 44.37
C PRO A 74 6.93 -1.38 44.01
N PRO A 75 5.78 -1.68 44.63
CA PRO A 75 4.58 -0.87 44.50
C PRO A 75 4.82 0.58 44.98
N ALA A 76 4.21 1.53 44.27
CA ALA A 76 4.22 2.93 44.65
C ALA A 76 3.43 3.15 45.94
N ARG A 77 3.90 4.07 46.77
CA ARG A 77 3.16 4.51 47.95
C ARG A 77 2.01 5.41 47.51
N GLU A 78 0.88 5.29 48.18
CA GLU A 78 -0.29 6.14 47.93
C GLU A 78 0.03 7.65 48.04
N GLY A 79 0.98 8.03 48.90
CA GLY A 79 1.46 9.40 49.00
C GLY A 79 2.16 9.91 47.74
N GLU A 80 2.89 9.05 47.02
CA GLU A 80 3.60 9.40 45.78
C GLU A 80 2.59 9.68 44.65
N VAL A 81 1.55 8.84 44.55
CA VAL A 81 0.45 9.06 43.60
C VAL A 81 -0.28 10.38 43.90
N ARG A 82 -0.61 10.66 45.17
CA ARG A 82 -1.27 11.91 45.55
C ARG A 82 -0.43 13.15 45.27
N MET A 83 0.89 13.08 45.47
CA MET A 83 1.80 14.18 45.14
C MET A 83 1.80 14.47 43.64
N LEU A 84 1.81 13.43 42.80
CA LEU A 84 1.72 13.58 41.34
C LEU A 84 0.41 14.26 40.93
N GLU A 85 -0.72 13.80 41.48
CA GLU A 85 -2.04 14.38 41.19
C GLU A 85 -2.09 15.87 41.58
N GLN A 86 -1.57 16.22 42.75
CA GLN A 86 -1.52 17.60 43.23
C GLN A 86 -0.57 18.46 42.36
N ARG A 87 0.58 17.92 41.96
CA ARG A 87 1.59 18.63 41.17
C ARG A 87 1.07 19.03 39.80
N HIS A 88 0.30 18.15 39.15
CA HIS A 88 -0.15 18.36 37.77
C HIS A 88 -1.64 18.69 37.63
N GLY A 89 -2.41 18.64 38.71
CA GLY A 89 -3.86 18.89 38.69
C GLY A 89 -4.66 17.84 37.91
N LEU A 90 -4.10 16.64 37.73
CA LEU A 90 -4.73 15.52 37.03
C LEU A 90 -5.06 14.39 38.00
N LYS A 91 -6.24 13.78 37.86
CA LYS A 91 -6.64 12.63 38.67
C LYS A 91 -6.09 11.34 38.06
N MET A 92 -5.43 10.51 38.86
CA MET A 92 -4.89 9.21 38.46
C MET A 92 -6.03 8.27 38.06
N PRO A 93 -5.97 7.63 36.88
CA PRO A 93 -6.96 6.64 36.45
C PRO A 93 -7.06 5.47 37.45
N PRO A 94 -8.27 4.97 37.78
CA PRO A 94 -8.46 3.96 38.82
C PRO A 94 -7.66 2.66 38.60
N GLN A 95 -7.70 2.10 37.39
CA GLN A 95 -6.96 0.87 37.07
C GLN A 95 -5.44 1.08 37.11
N LEU A 96 -4.96 2.22 36.62
CA LEU A 96 -3.53 2.56 36.68
C LEU A 96 -3.07 2.73 38.14
N ARG A 97 -3.87 3.42 38.98
CA ARG A 97 -3.61 3.55 40.42
C ARG A 97 -3.52 2.19 41.10
N GLU A 98 -4.45 1.29 40.83
CA GLU A 98 -4.45 -0.06 41.40
C GLU A 98 -3.16 -0.81 41.04
N VAL A 99 -2.77 -0.82 39.77
CA VAL A 99 -1.54 -1.47 39.31
C VAL A 99 -0.29 -0.85 39.96
N LEU A 100 -0.22 0.49 40.00
CA LEU A 100 0.93 1.20 40.58
C LEU A 100 1.08 0.93 42.08
N THR A 101 -0.01 0.95 42.85
CA THR A 101 0.05 0.91 44.33
C THR A 101 0.00 -0.50 44.92
N ARG A 102 -0.60 -1.46 44.21
CA ARG A 102 -0.71 -2.85 44.69
C ARG A 102 0.36 -3.77 44.11
N TYR A 103 0.78 -3.54 42.87
CA TYR A 103 1.65 -4.48 42.14
C TYR A 103 3.04 -3.93 41.87
N SER A 104 3.16 -2.80 41.17
CA SER A 104 4.47 -2.21 40.87
C SER A 104 4.38 -0.77 40.38
N GLY A 105 5.13 0.13 41.02
CA GLY A 105 5.26 1.52 40.59
C GLY A 105 6.13 1.71 39.34
N ARG A 106 6.89 0.68 38.95
CA ARG A 106 7.78 0.72 37.77
C ARG A 106 8.00 -0.68 37.21
N VAL A 107 7.78 -0.85 35.91
CA VAL A 107 8.16 -2.05 35.18
C VAL A 107 9.08 -1.68 34.01
N GLY A 108 10.33 -2.12 34.07
CA GLY A 108 11.31 -2.10 32.99
C GLY A 108 11.13 -3.31 32.07
N PHE A 109 11.07 -3.09 30.76
CA PHE A 109 11.17 -4.11 29.72
C PHE A 109 11.36 -3.38 28.38
N GLY A 110 11.84 -4.05 27.34
CA GLY A 110 11.92 -3.51 25.98
C GLY A 110 12.86 -4.33 25.11
N TRP A 111 12.72 -4.18 23.80
CA TRP A 111 13.59 -4.83 22.83
C TRP A 111 13.64 -4.03 21.53
N TYR A 112 14.74 -4.21 20.81
CA TYR A 112 14.99 -3.60 19.51
C TYR A 112 15.69 -4.62 18.62
N ILE A 113 15.18 -4.79 17.40
CA ILE A 113 15.83 -5.62 16.40
C ILE A 113 16.96 -4.78 15.77
N PRO A 114 18.23 -5.20 15.88
CA PRO A 114 19.35 -4.51 15.24
C PRO A 114 19.09 -4.31 13.75
N ILE A 115 19.41 -3.14 13.19
CA ILE A 115 19.09 -2.76 11.78
C ILE A 115 19.40 -3.89 10.79
N HIS A 116 20.55 -4.55 10.93
CA HIS A 116 20.97 -5.64 10.04
C HIS A 116 20.19 -6.97 10.22
N LEU A 117 19.53 -7.15 11.36
CA LEU A 117 18.60 -8.24 11.67
C LEU A 117 17.15 -7.81 11.49
N GLN A 118 16.88 -6.52 11.27
CA GLN A 118 15.53 -6.07 10.98
C GLN A 118 15.11 -6.82 9.73
N PRO A 119 13.92 -7.43 9.75
CA PRO A 119 13.41 -8.04 8.55
C PRO A 119 13.42 -6.94 7.50
N LEU A 120 14.29 -7.06 6.48
CA LEU A 120 14.21 -6.16 5.35
C LEU A 120 12.77 -6.16 4.90
N GLU A 121 12.20 -4.98 5.01
CA GLU A 121 10.82 -4.61 4.85
C GLU A 121 10.06 -5.53 3.91
N ARG A 122 8.93 -6.11 4.37
CA ARG A 122 7.82 -6.59 3.52
C ARG A 122 6.61 -7.07 4.30
N GLU A 123 6.80 -7.59 5.51
CA GLU A 123 5.70 -8.10 6.34
C GLU A 123 5.06 -7.01 7.24
N ASN A 124 5.58 -5.78 7.21
CA ASN A 124 5.18 -4.68 8.11
C ASN A 124 5.15 -5.12 9.58
N LEU A 125 6.14 -5.92 9.99
CA LEU A 125 6.25 -6.40 11.36
C LEU A 125 7.03 -5.39 12.21
N PRO A 126 6.71 -5.26 13.51
CA PRO A 126 7.44 -4.35 14.38
C PRO A 126 8.91 -4.68 14.50
N THR A 127 9.73 -3.64 14.44
CA THR A 127 11.19 -3.73 14.61
C THR A 127 11.64 -3.42 16.03
N MET A 128 10.74 -2.95 16.90
CA MET A 128 11.01 -2.69 18.30
C MET A 128 9.74 -2.66 19.14
N SER A 129 9.90 -2.70 20.46
CA SER A 129 8.80 -2.50 21.40
C SER A 129 8.36 -1.03 21.49
N ALA A 130 7.11 -0.81 21.88
CA ALA A 130 6.50 0.51 22.16
C ALA A 130 7.30 1.36 23.14
N ASN A 131 8.10 0.68 23.96
CA ASN A 131 8.89 1.21 25.04
C ASN A 131 10.38 0.96 24.82
N ARG A 132 11.24 1.92 25.17
CA ARG A 132 12.70 1.76 25.16
C ARG A 132 13.27 1.28 26.50
N MET A 133 12.69 1.74 27.61
CA MET A 133 13.26 1.56 28.96
C MET A 133 12.27 1.00 30.00
N ALA A 134 10.98 1.33 29.91
CA ALA A 134 9.96 0.91 30.86
C ALA A 134 8.59 0.78 30.22
N LEU A 135 7.75 -0.16 30.64
CA LEU A 135 6.33 -0.24 30.27
C LEU A 135 5.51 0.85 30.96
N TRP A 136 5.86 1.12 32.22
CA TRP A 136 5.40 2.27 33.00
C TRP A 136 6.41 2.56 34.10
N ASP A 137 6.48 3.83 34.50
CA ASP A 137 7.32 4.31 35.58
C ASP A 137 6.68 5.58 36.15
N LEU A 138 6.42 5.62 37.46
CA LEU A 138 5.83 6.78 38.11
C LEU A 138 6.65 8.06 37.90
N ASP A 139 7.99 7.95 37.85
CA ASP A 139 8.88 9.08 37.60
C ASP A 139 8.78 9.56 36.15
N HIS A 140 8.62 8.64 35.20
CA HIS A 140 8.41 8.97 33.77
C HIS A 140 7.06 9.68 33.57
N ILE A 141 5.99 9.17 34.20
CA ILE A 141 4.65 9.79 34.12
C ILE A 141 4.70 11.23 34.64
N ALA A 142 5.32 11.43 35.81
CA ALA A 142 5.39 12.75 36.45
C ALA A 142 6.29 13.75 35.71
N ASN A 143 7.44 13.29 35.23
CA ASN A 143 8.48 14.21 34.74
C ASN A 143 8.57 14.29 33.21
N SER A 144 7.98 13.35 32.47
CA SER A 144 8.00 13.31 31.00
C SER A 144 6.58 13.35 30.40
N ALA A 145 5.78 12.30 30.63
CA ALA A 145 4.52 12.11 29.88
C ALA A 145 3.51 13.23 30.08
N ILE A 146 3.26 13.62 31.34
CA ILE A 146 2.34 14.72 31.64
C ILE A 146 2.85 16.05 31.08
N PRO A 147 4.08 16.51 31.38
CA PRO A 147 4.61 17.74 30.80
C PRO A 147 4.59 17.78 29.27
N ASN A 148 5.01 16.69 28.60
CA ASN A 148 5.09 16.62 27.14
C ASN A 148 3.70 16.73 26.50
N PHE A 149 2.73 15.96 26.98
CA PHE A 149 1.37 16.01 26.47
C PHE A 149 0.70 17.38 26.69
N LEU A 150 0.95 18.03 27.84
CA LEU A 150 0.41 19.38 28.09
C LEU A 150 1.02 20.44 27.15
N ASN A 151 2.31 20.31 26.81
CA ASN A 151 2.93 21.15 25.78
C ASN A 151 2.30 20.88 24.40
N TRP A 152 2.12 19.61 24.02
CA TRP A 152 1.46 19.24 22.77
C TRP A 152 0.04 19.76 22.68
N LYS A 153 -0.74 19.64 23.75
CA LYS A 153 -2.09 20.20 23.80
C LYS A 153 -2.08 21.70 23.52
N ARG A 154 -1.12 22.45 24.08
CA ARG A 154 -1.00 23.89 23.83
C ARG A 154 -0.66 24.17 22.36
N ASP A 155 0.23 23.37 21.78
CA ASP A 155 0.85 23.66 20.49
C ASP A 155 0.05 23.08 19.30
N LEU A 156 -0.66 21.96 19.48
CA LEU A 156 -1.28 21.16 18.41
C LEU A 156 -2.82 21.14 18.46
N ALA A 157 -3.46 21.38 19.62
CA ALA A 157 -4.91 21.18 19.74
C ALA A 157 -5.76 22.13 18.88
N SER A 158 -5.17 23.23 18.39
CA SER A 158 -5.83 24.22 17.52
C SER A 158 -5.27 24.27 16.09
N VAL A 159 -4.36 23.34 15.75
CA VAL A 159 -3.73 23.26 14.44
C VAL A 159 -4.55 22.34 13.53
N ASP A 160 -4.94 22.86 12.37
CA ASP A 160 -5.65 22.11 11.33
C ASP A 160 -4.69 21.81 10.17
N LEU A 161 -3.90 20.74 10.31
CA LEU A 161 -2.87 20.35 9.33
C LEU A 161 -2.85 18.84 9.01
N SER A 162 -3.94 18.10 9.16
CA SER A 162 -3.83 16.64 9.34
C SER A 162 -4.59 15.74 8.38
N GLU A 163 -3.99 14.56 8.15
CA GLU A 163 -4.59 13.41 7.45
C GLU A 163 -5.67 12.70 8.30
N ALA A 164 -5.71 12.94 9.61
CA ALA A 164 -6.71 12.45 10.56
C ALA A 164 -7.48 13.60 11.25
N PRO A 165 -8.71 13.39 11.76
CA PRO A 165 -9.45 14.44 12.45
C PRO A 165 -8.78 14.92 13.75
N ASN A 166 -8.44 16.21 13.86
CA ASN A 166 -7.92 16.84 15.06
C ASN A 166 -8.89 17.93 15.58
N ARG A 167 -9.51 17.71 16.74
CA ARG A 167 -10.44 18.69 17.35
C ARG A 167 -9.94 19.12 18.72
N PRO A 168 -10.12 20.38 19.17
CA PRO A 168 -9.68 20.78 20.50
C PRO A 168 -10.23 19.90 21.64
N GLU A 169 -11.48 19.43 21.51
CA GLU A 169 -12.18 18.70 22.58
C GLU A 169 -11.57 17.32 22.88
N MET A 170 -10.92 16.67 21.91
CA MET A 170 -10.31 15.35 22.13
C MET A 170 -9.07 15.41 23.03
N TRP A 171 -8.44 16.58 23.16
CA TRP A 171 -7.31 16.80 24.08
C TRP A 171 -7.74 17.02 25.53
N GLU A 172 -9.05 17.15 25.78
CA GLU A 172 -9.59 17.29 27.12
C GLU A 172 -9.72 15.94 27.84
N HIS A 173 -9.60 16.00 29.17
CA HIS A 173 -9.77 14.85 30.06
C HIS A 173 -8.84 13.65 29.74
N GLN A 174 -7.69 13.88 29.11
CA GLN A 174 -6.69 12.85 28.85
C GLN A 174 -5.68 12.77 30.00
N PHE A 175 -5.42 11.56 30.48
CA PHE A 175 -4.31 11.27 31.40
C PHE A 175 -3.16 10.60 30.62
N PRO A 176 -2.10 11.33 30.25
CA PRO A 176 -0.94 10.74 29.58
C PRO A 176 -0.14 9.87 30.55
N PHE A 177 0.20 8.66 30.14
CA PHE A 177 0.95 7.74 31.00
C PHE A 177 2.20 7.17 30.34
N TYR A 178 2.39 7.34 29.03
CA TYR A 178 3.57 6.80 28.35
C TYR A 178 3.92 7.52 27.05
N ASP A 179 5.24 7.71 26.86
CA ASP A 179 5.83 8.31 25.65
C ASP A 179 6.41 7.17 24.80
N LEU A 180 5.90 7.02 23.59
CA LEU A 180 6.38 6.05 22.62
C LEU A 180 7.75 6.47 22.06
N VAL A 181 8.50 5.50 21.52
CA VAL A 181 9.88 5.72 21.06
C VAL A 181 9.98 6.78 19.97
N ASN A 182 8.96 6.91 19.11
CA ASN A 182 8.91 7.93 18.04
C ASN A 182 8.48 9.32 18.56
N GLY A 183 8.13 9.44 19.85
CA GLY A 183 7.65 10.67 20.47
C GLY A 183 6.16 10.67 20.79
N ASP A 184 5.35 9.81 20.16
CA ASP A 184 3.88 9.74 20.32
C ASP A 184 3.42 9.39 21.72
N MET A 185 2.15 9.66 22.03
CA MET A 185 1.63 9.57 23.39
C MET A 185 0.52 8.54 23.51
N LEU A 186 0.58 7.76 24.59
CA LEU A 186 -0.55 6.98 25.08
C LEU A 186 -1.21 7.66 26.27
N THR A 187 -2.53 7.83 26.17
CA THR A 187 -3.35 8.48 27.20
C THR A 187 -4.46 7.56 27.66
N ILE A 188 -5.01 7.83 28.85
CA ILE A 188 -6.25 7.23 29.34
C ILE A 188 -7.32 8.32 29.35
N ASP A 189 -8.41 8.08 28.64
CA ASP A 189 -9.55 9.00 28.54
C ASP A 189 -10.40 8.94 29.83
N MET A 190 -10.37 10.03 30.58
CA MET A 190 -11.03 10.22 31.87
C MET A 190 -12.32 11.05 31.77
N SER A 191 -12.87 11.23 30.56
CA SER A 191 -14.09 12.02 30.34
C SER A 191 -15.33 11.46 31.06
N LYS A 192 -15.39 10.13 31.26
CA LYS A 192 -16.46 9.46 31.99
C LYS A 192 -16.04 9.16 33.44
N PRO A 193 -16.74 9.65 34.47
CA PRO A 193 -16.34 9.40 35.87
C PRO A 193 -16.32 7.92 36.29
N GLU A 194 -17.26 7.13 35.79
CA GLU A 194 -17.47 5.71 36.14
C GLU A 194 -16.82 4.72 35.16
N GLY A 195 -16.18 5.24 34.09
CA GLY A 195 -15.64 4.45 32.99
C GLY A 195 -16.68 4.10 31.90
N PRO A 196 -16.31 3.31 30.87
CA PRO A 196 -14.95 2.81 30.61
C PRO A 196 -13.96 3.96 30.39
N HIS A 197 -12.68 3.72 30.68
CA HIS A 197 -11.57 4.67 30.51
C HIS A 197 -10.63 4.18 29.40
N PRO A 198 -10.96 4.43 28.12
CA PRO A 198 -10.17 3.93 26.99
C PRO A 198 -8.73 4.39 27.00
N VAL A 199 -7.83 3.53 26.52
CA VAL A 199 -6.47 3.94 26.17
C VAL A 199 -6.50 4.51 24.76
N ARG A 200 -6.05 5.76 24.58
CA ARG A 200 -6.00 6.46 23.30
C ARG A 200 -4.56 6.72 22.85
N TYR A 201 -4.39 6.90 21.56
CA TYR A 201 -3.12 7.24 20.92
C TYR A 201 -3.16 8.65 20.34
N PHE A 202 -2.10 9.42 20.55
CA PHE A 202 -1.93 10.77 20.02
C PHE A 202 -0.60 10.85 19.26
N SER A 203 -0.69 11.12 17.95
CA SER A 203 0.46 11.44 17.10
C SER A 203 0.80 12.95 17.16
N HIS A 204 2.09 13.28 17.22
CA HIS A 204 2.57 14.67 17.12
C HIS A 204 2.48 15.27 15.71
N GLU A 205 2.47 14.42 14.68
CA GLU A 205 2.30 14.80 13.28
C GLU A 205 0.82 14.75 12.84
N LEU A 206 -0.09 14.43 13.78
CA LEU A 206 -1.53 14.32 13.55
C LEU A 206 -1.90 13.27 12.46
N GLU A 207 -1.12 12.19 12.40
CA GLU A 207 -1.30 11.11 11.42
C GLU A 207 -2.34 10.06 11.87
N MET A 208 -2.87 9.31 10.89
CA MET A 208 -3.80 8.18 11.02
C MET A 208 -4.47 7.98 12.39
N LEU A 209 -4.04 7.02 13.23
CA LEU A 209 -4.78 6.60 14.44
C LEU A 209 -4.93 7.69 15.53
N HIS A 210 -4.51 8.93 15.27
CA HIS A 210 -4.62 10.07 16.17
C HIS A 210 -6.02 10.22 16.78
N GLY A 211 -6.07 10.25 18.12
CA GLY A 211 -7.28 10.37 18.91
C GLY A 211 -8.10 9.08 19.06
N LEU A 212 -7.81 8.02 18.30
CA LEU A 212 -8.57 6.77 18.39
C LEU A 212 -8.20 5.96 19.63
N ALA A 213 -9.18 5.20 20.13
CA ALA A 213 -8.97 4.29 21.25
C ALA A 213 -8.31 2.97 20.78
N LEU A 214 -7.16 2.63 21.35
CA LEU A 214 -6.42 1.38 21.13
C LEU A 214 -6.90 0.22 22.00
N ALA A 215 -7.60 0.52 23.10
CA ALA A 215 -8.24 -0.47 23.96
C ALA A 215 -9.40 0.18 24.75
N PRO A 216 -10.39 -0.62 25.19
CA PRO A 216 -11.50 -0.11 25.99
C PRO A 216 -11.09 0.34 27.41
N ASP A 217 -9.97 -0.18 27.93
CA ASP A 217 -9.47 0.11 29.28
C ASP A 217 -7.96 -0.24 29.41
N PHE A 218 -7.33 0.22 30.48
CA PHE A 218 -5.89 0.07 30.72
C PHE A 218 -5.47 -1.41 30.90
N LEU A 219 -6.24 -2.20 31.65
CA LEU A 219 -5.90 -3.61 31.86
C LEU A 219 -6.01 -4.40 30.56
N THR A 220 -7.03 -4.12 29.75
CA THR A 220 -7.18 -4.72 28.42
C THR A 220 -6.03 -4.32 27.51
N PHE A 221 -5.62 -3.05 27.50
CA PHE A 221 -4.46 -2.59 26.73
C PHE A 221 -3.20 -3.38 27.09
N VAL A 222 -2.82 -3.39 28.37
CA VAL A 222 -1.61 -4.09 28.85
C VAL A 222 -1.69 -5.58 28.55
N THR A 223 -2.86 -6.20 28.68
CA THR A 223 -3.05 -7.64 28.39
C THR A 223 -2.90 -7.98 26.92
N GLN A 224 -3.40 -7.15 26.00
CA GLN A 224 -3.23 -7.39 24.57
C GLN A 224 -1.78 -7.15 24.16
N MET A 225 -1.19 -6.05 24.65
CA MET A 225 0.20 -5.70 24.35
C MET A 225 1.20 -6.69 24.94
N SER A 226 1.00 -7.19 26.16
CA SER A 226 1.90 -8.18 26.79
C SER A 226 2.05 -9.42 25.92
N LYS A 227 0.93 -9.96 25.43
CA LYS A 227 0.89 -11.16 24.60
C LYS A 227 1.68 -11.03 23.31
N ILE A 228 1.66 -9.85 22.69
CA ILE A 228 2.43 -9.56 21.47
C ILE A 228 3.83 -9.01 21.77
N GLY A 229 4.27 -8.99 23.03
CA GLY A 229 5.60 -8.52 23.41
C GLY A 229 5.75 -7.00 23.39
N PHE A 230 4.66 -6.25 23.51
CA PHE A 230 4.60 -4.78 23.38
C PHE A 230 5.13 -4.29 22.02
N ALA A 231 4.87 -5.03 20.95
CA ALA A 231 5.41 -4.76 19.63
C ALA A 231 4.79 -3.51 18.98
N GLY A 232 5.65 -2.64 18.41
CA GLY A 232 5.27 -1.46 17.63
C GLY A 232 5.52 -0.15 18.38
N THR A 233 5.90 0.92 17.67
CA THR A 233 6.24 2.25 18.22
C THR A 233 5.26 3.34 17.87
N GLU A 234 4.41 3.12 16.87
CA GLU A 234 3.54 4.15 16.29
C GLU A 234 2.38 3.53 15.52
N TRP A 235 1.49 4.37 14.99
CA TRP A 235 0.32 3.94 14.26
C TRP A 235 0.65 2.90 13.17
N ALA A 236 1.66 3.14 12.34
CA ALA A 236 2.02 2.27 11.21
C ALA A 236 2.36 0.85 11.66
N SER A 237 3.07 0.74 12.78
CA SER A 237 3.44 -0.53 13.41
C SER A 237 2.30 -1.20 14.17
N PHE A 238 1.25 -0.45 14.54
CA PHE A 238 0.04 -0.98 15.19
C PHE A 238 -1.02 -1.45 14.19
N MET A 239 -0.99 -0.95 12.95
CA MET A 239 -1.91 -1.33 11.87
C MET A 239 -2.10 -2.84 11.64
N PRO A 240 -1.09 -3.71 11.83
CA PRO A 240 -1.28 -5.15 11.70
C PRO A 240 -2.09 -5.77 12.86
N PHE A 241 -2.15 -5.12 14.02
CA PHE A 241 -2.64 -5.71 15.27
C PHE A 241 -4.06 -5.32 15.62
N GLY A 242 -4.65 -4.32 14.98
CA GLY A 242 -6.00 -3.86 15.28
C GLY A 242 -6.98 -3.94 14.11
N THR A 243 -8.17 -3.41 14.34
CA THR A 243 -9.22 -3.29 13.32
C THR A 243 -9.93 -1.97 13.54
N LEU A 244 -10.09 -1.20 12.47
CA LEU A 244 -10.76 0.10 12.50
C LEU A 244 -12.28 -0.10 12.52
N ASP A 245 -12.93 0.50 13.51
CA ASP A 245 -14.38 0.70 13.53
C ASP A 245 -14.64 2.21 13.43
N GLU A 246 -14.92 2.68 12.22
CA GLU A 246 -15.18 4.09 11.93
C GLU A 246 -16.43 4.61 12.63
N ALA A 247 -17.46 3.76 12.77
CA ALA A 247 -18.72 4.15 13.40
C ALA A 247 -18.54 4.35 14.92
N ALA A 248 -17.71 3.52 15.55
CA ALA A 248 -17.38 3.64 16.97
C ALA A 248 -16.23 4.62 17.24
N GLY A 249 -15.45 5.00 16.22
CA GLY A 249 -14.23 5.80 16.38
C GLY A 249 -13.16 5.07 17.21
N THR A 250 -12.97 3.77 16.96
CA THR A 250 -12.02 2.94 17.72
C THR A 250 -11.13 2.10 16.81
N TYR A 251 -9.94 1.76 17.33
CA TYR A 251 -8.98 0.88 16.67
C TYR A 251 -8.37 -0.08 17.70
N TYR A 252 -9.16 -1.06 18.16
CA TYR A 252 -8.70 -1.91 19.24
C TYR A 252 -7.61 -2.90 18.82
N LEU A 253 -6.50 -2.91 19.56
CA LEU A 253 -5.41 -3.86 19.39
C LEU A 253 -5.80 -5.24 19.93
N ARG A 254 -5.45 -6.28 19.18
CA ARG A 254 -5.89 -7.65 19.40
C ARG A 254 -4.78 -8.66 19.17
N ALA A 255 -4.34 -9.32 20.25
CA ALA A 255 -3.36 -10.40 20.20
C ALA A 255 -3.87 -11.66 19.48
N ASP A 256 -5.18 -11.80 19.28
CA ASP A 256 -5.81 -12.90 18.52
C ASP A 256 -6.12 -12.55 17.05
N GLY A 257 -5.81 -11.31 16.64
CA GLY A 257 -5.98 -10.82 15.28
C GLY A 257 -5.02 -11.47 14.29
N ALA A 258 -5.30 -11.28 12.98
CA ALA A 258 -4.52 -11.91 11.92
C ALA A 258 -3.03 -11.49 11.94
N GLY A 259 -2.74 -10.19 12.08
CA GLY A 259 -1.36 -9.72 12.15
C GLY A 259 -0.64 -10.15 13.43
N ALA A 260 -1.33 -10.18 14.57
CA ALA A 260 -0.77 -10.70 15.83
C ALA A 260 -0.40 -12.18 15.72
N LYS A 261 -1.25 -13.01 15.11
CA LYS A 261 -0.93 -14.43 14.84
C LYS A 261 0.29 -14.59 13.95
N ARG A 262 0.43 -13.78 12.89
CA ARG A 262 1.61 -13.79 12.02
C ARG A 262 2.87 -13.41 12.78
N TRP A 263 2.82 -12.33 13.56
CA TRP A 263 3.92 -11.88 14.42
C TRP A 263 4.35 -12.96 15.41
N LEU A 264 3.40 -13.55 16.14
CA LEU A 264 3.68 -14.59 17.12
C LEU A 264 4.26 -15.86 16.48
N ALA A 265 3.77 -16.24 15.29
CA ALA A 265 4.33 -17.35 14.53
C ALA A 265 5.77 -17.06 14.07
N TYR A 266 6.04 -15.82 13.63
CA TYR A 266 7.40 -15.38 13.30
C TYR A 266 8.33 -15.51 14.50
N LEU A 267 7.93 -15.02 15.69
CA LEU A 267 8.74 -15.08 16.91
C LEU A 267 9.13 -16.51 17.32
N GLU A 268 8.30 -17.50 17.03
CA GLU A 268 8.57 -18.92 17.35
C GLU A 268 9.44 -19.65 16.31
N LYS A 269 9.67 -19.08 15.12
CA LYS A 269 10.58 -19.69 14.13
C LYS A 269 12.01 -19.78 14.69
N ASP A 270 12.70 -20.89 14.47
CA ASP A 270 14.13 -21.00 14.77
C ASP A 270 14.92 -20.21 13.72
N PRO A 271 15.63 -19.13 14.08
CA PRO A 271 16.40 -18.34 13.10
C PRO A 271 17.54 -19.15 12.44
N ALA A 272 17.93 -20.30 12.99
CA ALA A 272 18.91 -21.20 12.37
C ALA A 272 18.29 -22.11 11.30
N LYS A 273 16.96 -22.24 11.25
CA LYS A 273 16.23 -23.01 10.23
C LYS A 273 15.70 -22.06 9.16
N VAL A 274 16.53 -21.79 8.17
CA VAL A 274 16.16 -20.97 7.02
C VAL A 274 15.41 -21.86 6.02
N ASP A 275 14.22 -21.43 5.59
CA ASP A 275 13.55 -22.03 4.43
C ASP A 275 14.50 -21.88 3.22
N PRO A 276 14.75 -22.91 2.41
CA PRO A 276 15.64 -22.80 1.24
C PRO A 276 15.22 -21.71 0.22
N ASP A 277 14.01 -21.17 0.33
CA ASP A 277 13.51 -20.04 -0.47
C ASP A 277 13.29 -18.73 0.32
N GLU A 278 13.93 -18.59 1.49
CA GLU A 278 14.08 -17.34 2.25
C GLU A 278 15.50 -16.75 2.07
N PRO A 279 15.66 -15.41 2.01
CA PRO A 279 16.98 -14.79 1.87
C PRO A 279 17.87 -15.12 3.07
N PRO A 280 19.18 -15.37 2.87
CA PRO A 280 20.08 -15.64 3.97
C PRO A 280 20.19 -14.43 4.94
N PRO A 281 20.52 -14.68 6.21
CA PRO A 281 20.78 -13.61 7.16
C PRO A 281 22.01 -12.80 6.75
N ALA A 282 21.99 -11.49 7.03
CA ALA A 282 23.09 -10.61 6.73
C ALA A 282 24.29 -10.90 7.66
N ILE A 283 25.49 -10.97 7.07
CA ILE A 283 26.74 -11.13 7.82
C ILE A 283 27.38 -9.76 7.97
N VAL A 284 27.16 -9.08 9.09
CA VAL A 284 27.74 -7.75 9.29
C VAL A 284 29.26 -7.85 9.51
N ALA A 285 30.01 -6.96 8.86
CA ALA A 285 31.43 -6.77 9.09
C ALA A 285 31.70 -6.36 10.54
N LYS A 286 32.66 -7.02 11.20
CA LYS A 286 33.02 -6.79 12.60
C LYS A 286 34.52 -6.64 12.82
N THR A 287 35.32 -6.80 11.77
CA THR A 287 36.77 -6.81 11.85
C THR A 287 37.39 -5.87 10.82
N PRO A 288 38.59 -5.30 11.10
CA PRO A 288 39.29 -4.46 10.13
C PRO A 288 39.58 -5.17 8.80
N ALA A 289 39.75 -6.50 8.81
CA ALA A 289 39.95 -7.29 7.58
C ALA A 289 38.69 -7.29 6.70
N GLU A 290 37.50 -7.35 7.30
CA GLU A 290 36.21 -7.33 6.58
C GLU A 290 35.90 -5.93 6.04
N GLU A 291 36.19 -4.87 6.78
CA GLU A 291 36.10 -3.49 6.27
C GLU A 291 37.10 -3.25 5.12
N ALA A 292 38.32 -3.78 5.25
CA ALA A 292 39.32 -3.73 4.19
C ALA A 292 38.88 -4.50 2.93
N LEU A 293 38.22 -5.66 3.09
CA LEU A 293 37.64 -6.42 1.99
C LEU A 293 36.62 -5.58 1.22
N LEU A 294 35.64 -5.00 1.92
CA LEU A 294 34.58 -4.19 1.30
C LEU A 294 35.15 -2.92 0.63
N THR A 295 36.16 -2.30 1.24
CA THR A 295 36.85 -1.13 0.69
C THR A 295 37.66 -1.48 -0.56
N ALA A 296 38.42 -2.57 -0.53
CA ALA A 296 39.18 -3.04 -1.68
C ALA A 296 38.28 -3.44 -2.84
N ALA A 297 37.17 -4.13 -2.56
CA ALA A 297 36.20 -4.53 -3.58
C ALA A 297 35.56 -3.32 -4.27
N ARG A 298 35.14 -2.30 -3.51
CA ARG A 298 34.62 -1.02 -4.05
C ARG A 298 35.64 -0.29 -4.92
N ALA A 299 36.92 -0.33 -4.52
CA ALA A 299 38.01 0.25 -5.30
C ALA A 299 38.42 -0.61 -6.52
N GLY A 300 37.82 -1.79 -6.72
CA GLY A 300 38.19 -2.71 -7.79
C GLY A 300 39.57 -3.39 -7.58
N SER A 301 40.12 -3.35 -6.36
CA SER A 301 41.48 -3.82 -6.06
C SER A 301 41.52 -5.32 -5.77
N ILE A 302 41.91 -6.10 -6.78
CA ILE A 302 42.09 -7.56 -6.66
C ILE A 302 43.11 -7.91 -5.58
N GLU A 303 44.26 -7.23 -5.54
CA GLU A 303 45.30 -7.48 -4.54
C GLU A 303 44.81 -7.16 -3.12
N GLY A 304 44.08 -6.06 -2.94
CA GLY A 304 43.49 -5.69 -1.65
C GLY A 304 42.49 -6.74 -1.17
N VAL A 305 41.64 -7.25 -2.07
CA VAL A 305 40.69 -8.32 -1.77
C VAL A 305 41.42 -9.61 -1.38
N ARG A 306 42.44 -10.03 -2.13
CA ARG A 306 43.24 -11.22 -1.79
C ARG A 306 43.89 -11.10 -0.41
N LEU A 307 44.44 -9.92 -0.09
CA LEU A 307 45.05 -9.66 1.21
C LEU A 307 44.03 -9.75 2.35
N ALA A 308 42.85 -9.14 2.18
CA ALA A 308 41.80 -9.16 3.18
C ALA A 308 41.26 -10.59 3.43
N LEU A 309 41.00 -11.36 2.36
CA LEU A 309 40.58 -12.76 2.47
C LEU A 309 41.65 -13.61 3.19
N LYS A 310 42.93 -13.41 2.85
CA LYS A 310 44.05 -14.09 3.53
C LYS A 310 44.15 -13.71 5.02
N ALA A 311 43.75 -12.48 5.38
CA ALA A 311 43.67 -12.02 6.76
C ALA A 311 42.45 -12.56 7.52
N GLY A 312 41.62 -13.41 6.90
CA GLY A 312 40.47 -14.06 7.53
C GLY A 312 39.15 -13.31 7.34
N ALA A 313 39.07 -12.34 6.42
CA ALA A 313 37.81 -11.70 6.10
C ALA A 313 36.81 -12.71 5.53
N ARG A 314 35.58 -12.71 6.05
CA ARG A 314 34.49 -13.50 5.48
C ARG A 314 34.02 -12.83 4.18
N PRO A 315 33.85 -13.57 3.08
CA PRO A 315 33.62 -13.00 1.75
C PRO A 315 32.23 -12.36 1.58
N ASP A 316 31.21 -12.90 2.25
CA ASP A 316 29.81 -12.46 2.14
C ASP A 316 29.41 -11.42 3.19
N VAL A 317 30.40 -10.73 3.77
CA VAL A 317 30.13 -9.65 4.72
C VAL A 317 29.46 -8.47 4.05
N VAL A 318 28.66 -7.75 4.83
CA VAL A 318 27.99 -6.51 4.43
C VAL A 318 28.48 -5.36 5.30
N PRO A 319 28.38 -4.11 4.81
CA PRO A 319 28.68 -2.90 5.58
C PRO A 319 28.00 -2.90 6.96
N ASP A 320 28.73 -2.53 8.01
CA ASP A 320 28.11 -2.21 9.30
C ASP A 320 27.30 -0.90 9.19
N PRO A 321 26.08 -0.80 9.76
CA PRO A 321 25.26 0.41 9.66
C PRO A 321 25.93 1.70 10.18
N ALA A 322 26.75 1.63 11.22
CA ALA A 322 27.47 2.80 11.73
C ALA A 322 28.55 3.25 10.73
N TRP A 323 29.28 2.29 10.17
CA TRP A 323 30.23 2.54 9.08
C TRP A 323 29.53 3.02 7.79
N MET A 324 28.31 2.56 7.54
CA MET A 324 27.51 2.92 6.38
C MET A 324 27.14 4.41 6.39
N MET A 325 26.64 4.93 7.52
CA MET A 325 26.26 6.34 7.65
C MET A 325 27.40 7.32 7.34
N GLU A 326 28.65 6.88 7.54
CA GLU A 326 29.84 7.70 7.31
C GLU A 326 30.45 7.53 5.91
N THR A 327 30.16 6.42 5.21
CA THR A 327 30.95 6.03 4.03
C THR A 327 30.18 5.56 2.79
N VAL A 328 28.89 5.20 2.88
CA VAL A 328 28.09 4.71 1.72
C VAL A 328 26.63 5.17 1.77
N GLY A 329 25.98 5.17 0.60
CA GLY A 329 24.55 5.46 0.49
C GLY A 329 23.66 4.28 0.92
N TRP A 330 22.41 4.60 1.30
CA TRP A 330 21.39 3.61 1.67
C TRP A 330 21.09 2.58 0.55
N ASP A 331 21.39 2.89 -0.72
CA ASP A 331 21.24 1.95 -1.85
C ASP A 331 22.22 0.76 -1.81
N GLN A 332 23.20 0.78 -0.90
CA GLN A 332 24.22 -0.26 -0.74
C GLN A 332 23.96 -1.20 0.43
N GLU A 333 22.78 -1.15 1.02
CA GLU A 333 22.37 -2.12 2.03
C GLU A 333 22.48 -3.56 1.47
N PHE A 334 23.12 -4.43 2.27
CA PHE A 334 23.45 -5.82 1.94
C PHE A 334 24.37 -6.04 0.72
N ALA A 335 25.02 -5.01 0.21
CA ALA A 335 26.04 -5.20 -0.82
C ALA A 335 27.24 -5.94 -0.24
N THR A 336 27.58 -7.09 -0.81
CA THR A 336 28.82 -7.81 -0.49
C THR A 336 29.96 -7.34 -1.38
N ALA A 337 31.17 -7.81 -1.10
CA ALA A 337 32.31 -7.59 -2.00
C ALA A 337 32.00 -8.07 -3.44
N LEU A 338 31.25 -9.17 -3.59
CA LEU A 338 30.85 -9.70 -4.89
C LEU A 338 29.82 -8.81 -5.59
N THR A 339 28.90 -8.21 -4.84
CA THR A 339 27.98 -7.18 -5.36
C THR A 339 28.74 -6.02 -6.00
N TYR A 340 29.80 -5.53 -5.35
CA TYR A 340 30.60 -4.43 -5.90
C TYR A 340 31.33 -4.81 -7.19
N ALA A 341 31.89 -6.01 -7.25
CA ALA A 341 32.52 -6.52 -8.47
C ALA A 341 31.51 -6.63 -9.63
N VAL A 342 30.29 -7.12 -9.35
CA VAL A 342 29.20 -7.22 -10.33
C VAL A 342 28.74 -5.85 -10.83
N ARG A 343 28.49 -4.88 -9.93
CA ARG A 343 28.10 -3.51 -10.31
C ARG A 343 29.18 -2.81 -11.15
N ALA A 344 30.45 -3.10 -10.90
CA ALA A 344 31.58 -2.56 -11.66
C ALA A 344 31.86 -3.31 -12.99
N ASN A 345 31.10 -4.36 -13.32
CA ASN A 345 31.38 -5.29 -14.41
C ASN A 345 32.83 -5.84 -14.38
N ASN A 346 33.37 -6.09 -13.18
CA ASN A 346 34.74 -6.58 -12.97
C ASN A 346 34.72 -8.09 -12.73
N LEU A 347 34.53 -8.86 -13.82
CA LEU A 347 34.50 -10.33 -13.75
C LEU A 347 35.77 -10.95 -13.16
N PRO A 348 37.00 -10.47 -13.46
CA PRO A 348 38.19 -10.99 -12.80
C PRO A 348 38.15 -10.86 -11.28
N LEU A 349 37.70 -9.72 -10.76
CA LEU A 349 37.52 -9.55 -9.31
C LEU A 349 36.44 -10.46 -8.75
N ALA A 350 35.33 -10.63 -9.49
CA ALA A 350 34.25 -11.53 -9.10
C ALA A 350 34.73 -12.99 -9.00
N GLU A 351 35.56 -13.47 -9.94
CA GLU A 351 36.17 -14.80 -9.88
C GLU A 351 37.05 -14.96 -8.63
N VAL A 352 37.88 -13.96 -8.30
CA VAL A 352 38.72 -14.00 -7.08
C VAL A 352 37.87 -14.10 -5.81
N LEU A 353 36.74 -13.43 -5.77
CA LEU A 353 35.83 -13.48 -4.63
C LEU A 353 35.14 -14.85 -4.53
N LEU A 354 34.71 -15.44 -5.65
CA LEU A 354 34.16 -16.80 -5.68
C LEU A 354 35.21 -17.85 -5.26
N GLU A 355 36.45 -17.74 -5.75
CA GLU A 355 37.58 -18.57 -5.29
C GLU A 355 37.84 -18.41 -3.79
N GLY A 356 37.61 -17.20 -3.26
CA GLY A 356 37.67 -16.86 -1.84
C GLY A 356 36.50 -17.36 -1.00
N GLY A 357 35.52 -18.04 -1.60
CA GLY A 357 34.36 -18.62 -0.92
C GLY A 357 33.13 -17.71 -0.87
N ALA A 358 33.07 -16.63 -1.66
CA ALA A 358 31.85 -15.83 -1.79
C ALA A 358 30.72 -16.65 -2.39
N THR A 359 29.49 -16.40 -1.94
CA THR A 359 28.29 -17.09 -2.43
C THR A 359 27.54 -16.26 -3.47
N LEU A 360 26.81 -16.93 -4.37
CA LEU A 360 25.96 -16.30 -5.38
C LEU A 360 24.56 -15.99 -4.86
N ASP A 361 24.08 -16.77 -3.89
CA ASP A 361 22.75 -16.66 -3.29
C ASP A 361 22.78 -15.69 -2.12
N THR A 362 23.16 -14.44 -2.40
CA THR A 362 23.17 -13.37 -1.41
C THR A 362 21.76 -12.80 -1.18
N ARG A 363 21.53 -12.22 0.01
CA ARG A 363 20.27 -11.55 0.36
C ARG A 363 19.85 -10.52 -0.69
N ARG A 364 20.81 -9.72 -1.17
CA ARG A 364 20.68 -8.86 -2.35
C ARG A 364 21.09 -9.67 -3.58
N LEU A 365 20.16 -9.95 -4.49
CA LEU A 365 20.44 -10.80 -5.65
C LEU A 365 21.39 -10.12 -6.64
N LEU A 366 22.52 -10.77 -6.92
CA LEU A 366 23.55 -10.30 -7.87
C LEU A 366 22.99 -10.06 -9.28
N LEU A 367 22.02 -10.88 -9.70
CA LEU A 367 21.40 -10.73 -11.01
C LEU A 367 20.57 -9.44 -11.12
N GLY A 368 19.98 -8.99 -10.01
CA GLY A 368 19.30 -7.70 -9.93
C GLY A 368 20.27 -6.54 -10.15
N ASP A 369 21.44 -6.59 -9.50
CA ASP A 369 22.50 -5.59 -9.70
C ASP A 369 23.05 -5.58 -11.13
N ALA A 370 23.28 -6.76 -11.72
CA ALA A 370 23.75 -6.89 -13.10
C ALA A 370 22.75 -6.30 -14.11
N VAL A 371 21.44 -6.50 -13.89
CA VAL A 371 20.37 -5.87 -14.66
C VAL A 371 20.38 -4.35 -14.47
N GLN A 372 20.57 -3.86 -13.25
CA GLN A 372 20.56 -2.43 -12.98
C GLN A 372 21.69 -1.67 -13.66
N VAL A 373 22.86 -2.30 -13.81
CA VAL A 373 24.00 -1.73 -14.53
C VAL A 373 24.02 -2.08 -16.02
N SER A 374 22.95 -2.70 -16.54
CA SER A 374 22.76 -2.99 -17.96
C SER A 374 23.86 -3.84 -18.60
N SER A 375 24.42 -4.80 -17.85
CA SER A 375 25.52 -5.64 -18.32
C SER A 375 25.05 -7.03 -18.78
N LEU A 376 24.87 -7.20 -20.10
CA LEU A 376 24.55 -8.51 -20.69
C LEU A 376 25.68 -9.54 -20.45
N GLU A 377 26.93 -9.11 -20.47
CA GLU A 377 28.09 -9.98 -20.22
C GLU A 377 28.07 -10.53 -18.80
N THR A 378 27.89 -9.66 -17.80
CA THR A 378 27.80 -10.09 -16.39
C THR A 378 26.60 -10.99 -16.16
N ILE A 379 25.44 -10.70 -16.77
CA ILE A 379 24.25 -11.56 -16.68
C ILE A 379 24.56 -12.96 -17.19
N ARG A 380 25.14 -13.07 -18.39
CA ARG A 380 25.52 -14.38 -18.96
C ARG A 380 26.50 -15.12 -18.08
N TRP A 381 27.52 -14.43 -17.58
CA TRP A 381 28.51 -15.00 -16.69
C TRP A 381 27.85 -15.52 -15.39
N LEU A 382 27.02 -14.71 -14.72
CA LEU A 382 26.30 -15.11 -13.51
C LEU A 382 25.41 -16.34 -13.75
N VAL A 383 24.69 -16.39 -14.88
CA VAL A 383 23.88 -17.55 -15.28
C VAL A 383 24.74 -18.80 -15.41
N THR A 384 25.93 -18.72 -16.03
CA THR A 384 26.84 -19.88 -16.13
C THR A 384 27.38 -20.35 -14.79
N LYS A 385 27.43 -19.46 -13.79
CA LYS A 385 27.84 -19.80 -12.41
C LYS A 385 26.70 -20.38 -11.57
N GLY A 386 25.47 -20.45 -12.12
CA GLY A 386 24.31 -21.01 -11.42
C GLY A 386 23.70 -20.04 -10.40
N VAL A 387 23.75 -18.73 -10.67
CA VAL A 387 23.09 -17.72 -9.82
C VAL A 387 21.58 -18.00 -9.73
N ARG A 388 20.97 -17.72 -8.58
CA ARG A 388 19.51 -17.63 -8.48
C ARG A 388 18.96 -16.55 -9.43
N VAL A 389 17.97 -16.95 -10.23
CA VAL A 389 17.37 -16.10 -11.27
C VAL A 389 16.11 -15.39 -10.81
N ASN A 390 15.27 -16.09 -10.05
CA ASN A 390 14.03 -15.56 -9.49
C ASN A 390 14.25 -14.94 -8.11
N GLY A 391 13.38 -14.02 -7.72
CA GLY A 391 13.37 -13.49 -6.36
C GLY A 391 13.10 -14.58 -5.32
N TRP A 392 13.42 -14.29 -4.07
CA TRP A 392 12.94 -15.08 -2.93
C TRP A 392 11.41 -15.13 -2.90
N LYS A 393 10.80 -16.09 -2.20
CA LYS A 393 9.35 -16.33 -2.18
C LYS A 393 8.47 -15.09 -1.91
N GLN A 394 9.01 -14.12 -1.17
CA GLN A 394 8.35 -12.86 -0.81
C GLN A 394 9.01 -11.63 -1.44
N ASP A 395 9.93 -11.81 -2.39
CA ASP A 395 10.54 -10.73 -3.13
C ASP A 395 9.53 -10.09 -4.07
N ARG A 396 9.38 -8.76 -3.91
CA ARG A 396 8.54 -7.92 -4.76
C ARG A 396 9.20 -7.56 -6.09
N HIS A 397 10.54 -7.58 -6.13
CA HIS A 397 11.33 -7.12 -7.28
C HIS A 397 12.29 -8.20 -7.73
N TRP A 398 11.93 -8.91 -8.79
CA TRP A 398 12.81 -9.93 -9.37
C TRP A 398 13.67 -9.31 -10.47
N PRO A 399 14.81 -9.91 -10.84
CA PRO A 399 15.64 -9.42 -11.94
C PRO A 399 14.86 -9.19 -13.25
N LEU A 400 13.89 -10.06 -13.57
CA LEU A 400 12.99 -9.89 -14.71
C LEU A 400 12.11 -8.63 -14.58
N HIS A 401 11.53 -8.41 -13.39
CA HIS A 401 10.73 -7.23 -13.09
C HIS A 401 11.52 -5.93 -13.30
N LEU A 402 12.73 -5.88 -12.72
CA LEU A 402 13.63 -4.73 -12.83
C LEU A 402 13.99 -4.41 -14.28
N LEU A 403 14.20 -5.42 -15.12
CA LEU A 403 14.53 -5.21 -16.54
C LEU A 403 13.34 -4.63 -17.32
N VAL A 404 12.13 -5.18 -17.13
CA VAL A 404 10.96 -4.77 -17.91
C VAL A 404 10.43 -3.40 -17.50
N THR A 405 10.31 -3.12 -16.21
CA THR A 405 9.77 -1.83 -15.75
C THR A 405 10.70 -0.65 -16.02
N ARG A 406 12.02 -0.89 -16.03
CA ARG A 406 13.03 0.13 -16.34
C ARG A 406 13.34 0.25 -17.82
N ARG A 407 12.64 -0.48 -18.70
CA ARG A 407 12.85 -0.42 -20.18
C ARG A 407 12.93 1.02 -20.69
N SER A 408 12.00 1.87 -20.27
CA SER A 408 11.95 3.27 -20.66
C SER A 408 13.06 4.12 -20.02
N GLU A 409 13.79 3.65 -19.02
CA GLU A 409 14.93 4.40 -18.46
C GLU A 409 16.23 4.09 -19.18
N VAL A 410 16.37 2.86 -19.69
CA VAL A 410 17.65 2.37 -20.21
C VAL A 410 17.63 2.14 -21.72
N SER A 411 16.48 1.92 -22.36
CA SER A 411 16.42 1.61 -23.80
C SER A 411 15.82 2.75 -24.62
N ALA A 412 16.43 3.00 -25.78
CA ALA A 412 15.98 3.95 -26.81
C ALA A 412 16.65 3.62 -28.15
N PRO A 413 16.13 4.13 -29.29
CA PRO A 413 16.73 3.89 -30.61
C PRO A 413 18.21 4.32 -30.72
N SER A 414 18.61 5.32 -29.93
CA SER A 414 20.00 5.75 -29.80
C SER A 414 20.25 6.37 -28.43
N ARG A 415 21.52 6.43 -28.03
CA ARG A 415 21.96 7.11 -26.81
C ARG A 415 21.53 8.58 -26.78
N ALA A 416 21.64 9.26 -27.93
CA ALA A 416 21.20 10.65 -28.07
C ALA A 416 19.67 10.80 -27.91
N ALA A 417 18.89 9.83 -28.38
CA ALA A 417 17.44 9.81 -28.20
C ALA A 417 17.06 9.60 -26.72
N LEU A 418 17.78 8.73 -26.01
CA LEU A 418 17.61 8.59 -24.56
C LEU A 418 17.92 9.92 -23.86
N GLU A 419 19.08 10.51 -24.11
CA GLU A 419 19.50 11.78 -23.50
C GLU A 419 18.49 12.91 -23.74
N ALA A 420 18.02 13.06 -24.98
CA ALA A 420 17.03 14.08 -25.34
C ALA A 420 15.72 13.90 -24.56
N ARG A 421 15.25 12.66 -24.40
CA ARG A 421 14.04 12.36 -23.63
C ARG A 421 14.23 12.61 -22.14
N LEU A 422 15.33 12.14 -21.54
CA LEU A 422 15.61 12.37 -20.12
C LEU A 422 15.73 13.86 -19.79
N ARG A 423 16.33 14.66 -20.68
CA ARG A 423 16.34 16.13 -20.54
C ARG A 423 14.93 16.73 -20.63
N ALA A 424 14.07 16.22 -21.51
CA ALA A 424 12.70 16.69 -21.61
C ALA A 424 11.88 16.34 -20.37
N GLU A 425 12.07 15.16 -19.79
CA GLU A 425 11.46 14.73 -18.52
C GLU A 425 11.90 15.63 -17.36
N SER A 426 13.21 15.88 -17.19
CA SER A 426 13.73 16.82 -16.17
C SER A 426 13.14 18.22 -16.34
N ARG A 427 13.06 18.75 -17.56
CA ARG A 427 12.43 20.07 -17.82
C ARG A 427 10.95 20.10 -17.42
N ARG A 428 10.20 19.04 -17.71
CA ARG A 428 8.78 18.94 -17.32
C ARG A 428 8.61 18.89 -15.80
N ALA A 429 9.46 18.12 -15.11
CA ALA A 429 9.43 18.01 -13.67
C ALA A 429 9.72 19.36 -12.97
N ARG A 430 10.58 20.19 -13.55
CA ARG A 430 10.95 21.51 -13.00
C ARG A 430 9.91 22.62 -13.19
N GLY A 431 9.04 22.53 -14.21
CA GLY A 431 8.13 23.61 -14.53
C GLY A 431 8.87 24.89 -14.96
N SER A 432 8.42 26.07 -14.49
CA SER A 432 8.97 27.39 -14.88
C SER A 432 10.00 27.97 -13.91
N ARG A 433 10.65 27.16 -13.07
CA ARG A 433 11.64 27.62 -12.08
C ARG A 433 13.03 27.72 -12.73
N ASP A 434 13.41 28.91 -13.19
CA ASP A 434 14.74 29.17 -13.80
C ASP A 434 15.86 29.48 -12.77
N ASP A 435 15.51 29.70 -11.50
CA ASP A 435 16.42 30.18 -10.45
C ASP A 435 17.18 29.05 -9.72
N GLU A 436 17.74 28.09 -10.46
CA GLU A 436 18.51 27.00 -9.85
C GLU A 436 19.97 27.38 -9.59
N LEU A 437 20.43 27.05 -8.37
CA LEU A 437 21.84 27.17 -7.97
C LEU A 437 22.75 26.36 -8.92
N PRO A 438 23.95 26.86 -9.26
CA PRO A 438 24.88 26.16 -10.15
C PRO A 438 25.19 24.72 -9.75
N GLU A 439 25.22 24.43 -8.44
CA GLU A 439 25.47 23.11 -7.87
C GLU A 439 24.37 22.10 -8.23
N MET A 440 23.11 22.54 -8.24
CA MET A 440 21.97 21.69 -8.61
C MET A 440 22.03 21.31 -10.09
N LYS A 441 22.36 22.28 -10.96
CA LYS A 441 22.56 22.02 -12.40
C LYS A 441 23.70 21.05 -12.66
N ALA A 442 24.80 21.19 -11.91
CA ALA A 442 25.93 20.28 -12.01
C ALA A 442 25.55 18.85 -11.58
N TRP A 443 24.80 18.71 -10.48
CA TRP A 443 24.28 17.42 -10.02
C TRP A 443 23.31 16.80 -11.05
N GLU A 444 22.38 17.56 -11.61
CA GLU A 444 21.44 17.09 -12.64
C GLU A 444 22.17 16.57 -13.88
N GLU A 445 23.17 17.32 -14.36
CA GLU A 445 23.97 16.94 -15.52
C GLU A 445 24.81 15.69 -15.25
N GLN A 446 25.35 15.54 -14.04
CA GLN A 446 26.01 14.30 -13.62
C GLN A 446 25.04 13.13 -13.61
N HIS A 447 23.87 13.27 -12.98
CA HIS A 447 22.87 12.22 -12.89
C HIS A 447 22.33 11.82 -14.28
N LEU A 448 22.15 12.78 -15.18
CA LEU A 448 21.81 12.53 -16.58
C LEU A 448 22.89 11.69 -17.27
N ARG A 449 24.18 12.04 -17.10
CA ARG A 449 25.30 11.29 -17.71
C ARG A 449 25.35 9.85 -17.22
N GLU A 450 25.13 9.64 -15.92
CA GLU A 450 25.10 8.30 -15.31
C GLU A 450 23.95 7.46 -15.90
N ARG A 451 22.74 8.01 -16.01
CA ARG A 451 21.60 7.31 -16.63
C ARG A 451 21.83 7.01 -18.11
N VAL A 452 22.40 7.96 -18.84
CA VAL A 452 22.72 7.79 -20.27
C VAL A 452 23.85 6.78 -20.49
N ALA A 453 24.74 6.58 -19.52
CA ALA A 453 25.78 5.55 -19.58
C ALA A 453 25.21 4.12 -19.48
N LEU A 454 24.01 3.96 -18.89
CA LEU A 454 23.28 2.68 -18.82
C LEU A 454 22.46 2.39 -20.09
N TRP A 455 22.66 3.15 -21.17
CA TRP A 455 21.88 2.97 -22.39
C TRP A 455 22.07 1.57 -23.00
N LEU A 456 20.95 0.95 -23.36
CA LEU A 456 20.86 -0.30 -24.09
C LEU A 456 20.17 -0.07 -25.44
N ASP A 457 20.83 -0.49 -26.51
CA ASP A 457 20.13 -0.67 -27.79
C ASP A 457 19.04 -1.76 -27.63
N ARG A 458 18.06 -1.75 -28.55
CA ARG A 458 16.91 -2.64 -28.45
C ARG A 458 17.29 -4.12 -28.53
N ALA A 459 18.29 -4.48 -29.33
CA ALA A 459 18.72 -5.86 -29.50
C ALA A 459 19.41 -6.39 -28.23
N THR A 460 20.26 -5.57 -27.61
CA THR A 460 20.93 -5.92 -26.34
C THR A 460 19.93 -6.06 -25.21
N TYR A 461 18.95 -5.16 -25.11
CA TYR A 461 17.84 -5.27 -24.14
C TYR A 461 17.06 -6.58 -24.31
N LEU A 462 16.63 -6.92 -25.53
CA LEU A 462 15.89 -8.16 -25.80
C LEU A 462 16.76 -9.40 -25.54
N ALA A 463 18.07 -9.33 -25.80
CA ALA A 463 19.00 -10.40 -25.48
C ALA A 463 19.17 -10.62 -23.97
N MET A 464 19.14 -9.55 -23.16
CA MET A 464 19.13 -9.67 -21.70
C MET A 464 17.84 -10.36 -21.23
N LEU A 465 16.69 -9.92 -21.74
CA LEU A 465 15.38 -10.51 -21.42
C LEU A 465 15.35 -12.01 -21.76
N ASP A 466 15.74 -12.38 -22.97
CA ASP A 466 15.83 -13.78 -23.42
C ASP A 466 16.82 -14.60 -22.57
N THR A 467 17.96 -14.01 -22.18
CA THR A 467 18.94 -14.70 -21.32
C THR A 467 18.36 -15.01 -19.94
N LEU A 468 17.64 -14.06 -19.32
CA LEU A 468 16.98 -14.29 -18.02
C LEU A 468 15.92 -15.39 -18.12
N LEU A 469 15.08 -15.36 -19.15
CA LEU A 469 14.01 -16.34 -19.36
C LEU A 469 14.57 -17.74 -19.61
N LYS A 470 15.61 -17.87 -20.45
CA LYS A 470 16.32 -19.15 -20.67
C LYS A 470 17.02 -19.68 -19.42
N ALA A 471 17.43 -18.79 -18.52
CA ALA A 471 18.00 -19.16 -17.23
C ALA A 471 16.94 -19.62 -16.21
N GLY A 472 15.65 -19.57 -16.56
CA GLY A 472 14.55 -20.01 -15.70
C GLY A 472 13.82 -18.87 -14.97
N ALA A 473 13.96 -17.62 -15.43
CA ALA A 473 13.12 -16.53 -14.91
C ALA A 473 11.64 -16.85 -15.18
N THR A 474 10.79 -16.75 -14.16
CA THR A 474 9.36 -17.05 -14.32
C THR A 474 8.69 -15.93 -15.12
N PRO A 475 8.16 -16.21 -16.32
CA PRO A 475 7.57 -15.17 -17.18
C PRO A 475 6.31 -14.54 -16.56
N ASP A 476 5.54 -15.32 -15.80
CA ASP A 476 4.35 -14.89 -15.06
C ASP A 476 4.62 -14.57 -13.58
N ALA A 477 5.87 -14.24 -13.24
CA ALA A 477 6.16 -13.65 -11.95
C ALA A 477 5.25 -12.43 -11.76
N ARG A 478 4.53 -12.41 -10.63
CA ARG A 478 3.57 -11.37 -10.30
C ARG A 478 4.23 -10.32 -9.42
N TRP A 479 3.97 -9.04 -9.71
CA TRP A 479 4.21 -7.94 -8.80
C TRP A 479 3.16 -7.94 -7.66
N ASP A 480 3.32 -7.11 -6.64
CA ASP A 480 2.43 -6.92 -5.48
C ASP A 480 0.92 -6.81 -5.80
N ASN A 481 0.57 -6.25 -6.96
CA ASN A 481 -0.83 -6.09 -7.40
C ASN A 481 -1.26 -7.15 -8.43
N GLY A 482 -0.56 -8.29 -8.50
CA GLY A 482 -0.86 -9.37 -9.43
C GLY A 482 -0.48 -9.08 -10.89
N ILE A 483 0.08 -7.90 -11.18
CA ILE A 483 0.49 -7.53 -12.53
C ILE A 483 1.69 -8.39 -12.97
N THR A 484 1.59 -9.00 -14.15
CA THR A 484 2.70 -9.75 -14.78
C THR A 484 3.55 -8.86 -15.68
N MET A 485 4.75 -9.32 -16.04
CA MET A 485 5.61 -8.55 -16.94
C MET A 485 5.07 -8.44 -18.36
N LEU A 486 4.23 -9.37 -18.81
CA LEU A 486 3.53 -9.24 -20.08
C LEU A 486 2.56 -8.05 -20.09
N MET A 487 1.96 -7.70 -18.95
CA MET A 487 1.10 -6.52 -18.82
C MET A 487 1.87 -5.20 -18.93
N TRP A 488 3.14 -5.15 -18.51
CA TRP A 488 4.02 -3.98 -18.59
C TRP A 488 4.85 -3.89 -19.89
N ALA A 489 5.09 -5.02 -20.56
CA ALA A 489 5.91 -5.09 -21.76
C ALA A 489 5.32 -4.30 -22.95
N ASP A 490 6.16 -3.85 -23.89
CA ASP A 490 5.70 -3.46 -25.22
C ASP A 490 5.49 -4.72 -26.09
N ALA A 491 5.13 -4.55 -27.35
CA ALA A 491 4.74 -5.68 -28.21
C ALA A 491 5.90 -6.68 -28.42
N ASP A 492 7.12 -6.20 -28.64
CA ASP A 492 8.29 -7.02 -28.99
C ASP A 492 8.98 -7.67 -27.78
N ASP A 493 9.02 -7.03 -26.61
CA ASP A 493 9.36 -7.74 -25.36
C ASP A 493 8.23 -8.68 -24.91
N GLY A 494 6.97 -8.33 -25.19
CA GLY A 494 5.83 -9.22 -25.00
C GLY A 494 5.94 -10.50 -25.81
N GLU A 495 6.38 -10.43 -27.07
CA GLU A 495 6.69 -11.59 -27.90
C GLU A 495 7.74 -12.51 -27.27
N VAL A 496 8.79 -11.95 -26.67
CA VAL A 496 9.82 -12.75 -25.99
C VAL A 496 9.25 -13.43 -24.75
N LEU A 497 8.43 -12.72 -23.96
CA LEU A 497 7.77 -13.27 -22.77
C LEU A 497 6.78 -14.40 -23.13
N ILE A 498 5.95 -14.21 -24.16
CA ILE A 498 5.00 -15.24 -24.61
C ILE A 498 5.74 -16.48 -25.12
N LYS A 499 6.82 -16.32 -25.89
CA LYS A 499 7.67 -17.45 -26.33
C LYS A 499 8.29 -18.21 -25.16
N ALA A 500 8.54 -17.53 -24.03
CA ALA A 500 9.01 -18.15 -22.80
C ALA A 500 7.88 -18.76 -21.94
N GLY A 501 6.62 -18.67 -22.37
CA GLY A 501 5.47 -19.27 -21.72
C GLY A 501 4.65 -18.33 -20.84
N ALA A 502 4.75 -17.02 -21.01
CA ALA A 502 3.86 -16.07 -20.32
C ALA A 502 2.38 -16.31 -20.69
N ASP A 503 1.50 -16.33 -19.69
CA ASP A 503 0.07 -16.44 -19.87
C ASP A 503 -0.51 -15.15 -20.46
N VAL A 504 -0.91 -15.23 -21.72
CA VAL A 504 -1.56 -14.12 -22.46
C VAL A 504 -2.88 -13.69 -21.81
N ASN A 505 -3.53 -14.54 -21.02
CA ASN A 505 -4.80 -14.25 -20.33
C ASN A 505 -4.61 -14.03 -18.82
N ALA A 506 -3.37 -13.83 -18.35
CA ALA A 506 -3.08 -13.53 -16.97
C ALA A 506 -3.92 -12.37 -16.45
N ARG A 507 -4.32 -12.44 -15.17
CA ARG A 507 -5.16 -11.46 -14.48
C ARG A 507 -4.47 -10.88 -13.25
N ASP A 508 -4.59 -9.57 -13.10
CA ASP A 508 -4.11 -8.86 -11.91
C ASP A 508 -5.14 -8.94 -10.75
N ILE A 509 -4.88 -8.26 -9.63
CA ILE A 509 -5.77 -8.31 -8.45
C ILE A 509 -7.16 -7.72 -8.71
N HIS A 510 -7.30 -6.83 -9.70
CA HIS A 510 -8.58 -6.26 -10.13
C HIS A 510 -9.28 -7.16 -11.15
N GLY A 511 -8.63 -8.28 -11.52
CA GLY A 511 -9.12 -9.19 -12.53
C GLY A 511 -8.90 -8.71 -13.95
N SER A 512 -8.18 -7.60 -14.18
CA SER A 512 -7.89 -7.10 -15.51
C SER A 512 -6.92 -8.03 -16.23
N THR A 513 -7.26 -8.42 -17.47
CA THR A 513 -6.37 -9.25 -18.31
C THR A 513 -5.23 -8.43 -18.92
N THR A 514 -4.24 -9.09 -19.51
CA THR A 514 -3.17 -8.41 -20.25
C THR A 514 -3.71 -7.46 -21.33
N LEU A 515 -4.82 -7.81 -21.97
CA LEU A 515 -5.45 -7.01 -23.01
C LEU A 515 -6.12 -5.74 -22.47
N HIS A 516 -6.70 -5.79 -21.26
CA HIS A 516 -7.20 -4.58 -20.56
C HIS A 516 -6.06 -3.58 -20.28
N ARG A 517 -4.84 -4.08 -20.02
CA ARG A 517 -3.65 -3.29 -19.73
C ARG A 517 -2.91 -2.81 -20.99
N ALA A 518 -3.31 -3.23 -22.19
CA ALA A 518 -2.65 -2.80 -23.42
C ALA A 518 -2.85 -1.30 -23.71
N ARG A 519 -1.80 -0.63 -24.19
CA ARG A 519 -1.78 0.83 -24.44
C ARG A 519 -1.35 1.21 -25.86
N THR A 520 -1.11 0.23 -26.73
CA THR A 520 -0.73 0.45 -28.13
C THR A 520 -1.43 -0.56 -29.04
N ALA A 521 -1.74 -0.16 -30.28
CA ALA A 521 -2.33 -1.05 -31.28
C ALA A 521 -1.45 -2.27 -31.56
N ALA A 522 -0.13 -2.09 -31.60
CA ALA A 522 0.82 -3.18 -31.78
C ALA A 522 0.73 -4.24 -30.68
N LYS A 523 0.61 -3.82 -29.40
CA LYS A 523 0.44 -4.74 -28.28
C LYS A 523 -0.90 -5.47 -28.33
N ILE A 524 -1.98 -4.77 -28.66
CA ILE A 524 -3.32 -5.36 -28.82
C ILE A 524 -3.28 -6.46 -29.91
N ARG A 525 -2.74 -6.15 -31.10
CA ARG A 525 -2.63 -7.11 -32.21
C ARG A 525 -1.80 -8.32 -31.82
N MET A 526 -0.66 -8.11 -31.16
CA MET A 526 0.20 -9.18 -30.67
C MET A 526 -0.55 -10.09 -29.67
N LEU A 527 -1.20 -9.52 -28.65
CA LEU A 527 -1.91 -10.31 -27.64
C LEU A 527 -3.05 -11.14 -28.27
N VAL A 528 -3.85 -10.54 -29.15
CA VAL A 528 -4.95 -11.24 -29.85
C VAL A 528 -4.41 -12.35 -30.76
N ALA A 529 -3.30 -12.11 -31.48
CA ALA A 529 -2.67 -13.12 -32.33
C ALA A 529 -2.17 -14.34 -31.52
N HIS A 530 -1.81 -14.15 -30.25
CA HIS A 530 -1.40 -15.21 -29.33
C HIS A 530 -2.56 -15.76 -28.47
N GLY A 531 -3.82 -15.44 -28.79
CA GLY A 531 -4.99 -16.04 -28.15
C GLY A 531 -5.49 -15.34 -26.89
N ALA A 532 -5.23 -14.04 -26.73
CA ALA A 532 -5.93 -13.24 -25.74
C ALA A 532 -7.45 -13.25 -26.00
N ASP A 533 -8.24 -13.48 -24.97
CA ASP A 533 -9.70 -13.35 -25.04
C ASP A 533 -10.07 -11.87 -25.21
N ILE A 534 -10.51 -11.52 -26.41
CA ILE A 534 -10.80 -10.14 -26.82
C ILE A 534 -12.00 -9.52 -26.08
N ASP A 535 -12.91 -10.37 -25.58
CA ASP A 535 -14.14 -9.99 -24.88
C ASP A 535 -14.13 -10.41 -23.40
N ALA A 536 -12.95 -10.71 -22.86
CA ALA A 536 -12.78 -11.09 -21.46
C ALA A 536 -13.38 -10.02 -20.55
N LEU A 537 -14.18 -10.43 -19.55
CA LEU A 537 -14.60 -9.52 -18.49
C LEU A 537 -13.55 -9.49 -17.38
N GLU A 538 -13.34 -8.34 -16.75
CA GLU A 538 -12.60 -8.26 -15.48
C GLU A 538 -13.30 -9.11 -14.41
N GLN A 539 -12.51 -9.71 -13.52
CA GLN A 539 -12.97 -10.62 -12.45
C GLN A 539 -12.18 -10.36 -11.17
N PRO A 540 -12.51 -9.32 -10.39
CA PRO A 540 -11.79 -9.00 -9.16
C PRO A 540 -11.92 -10.13 -8.13
N ALA A 541 -10.87 -10.31 -7.31
CA ALA A 541 -10.80 -11.40 -6.35
C ALA A 541 -11.77 -11.26 -5.15
N ALA A 542 -12.30 -10.06 -4.92
CA ALA A 542 -13.35 -9.78 -3.96
C ALA A 542 -14.52 -9.09 -4.67
N GLU A 543 -15.74 -9.37 -4.20
CA GLU A 543 -16.94 -8.61 -4.58
C GLU A 543 -16.82 -7.20 -3.97
N GLU A 544 -15.98 -6.35 -4.58
CA GLU A 544 -16.00 -4.92 -4.29
C GLU A 544 -17.32 -4.36 -4.82
N ASP A 545 -18.16 -3.92 -3.89
CA ASP A 545 -19.47 -3.36 -4.17
C ASP A 545 -19.28 -2.09 -5.03
N GLY A 546 -19.55 -2.18 -6.33
CA GLY A 546 -19.45 -1.07 -7.29
C GLY A 546 -18.33 -1.13 -8.33
N GLY A 547 -17.52 -2.20 -8.37
CA GLY A 547 -16.48 -2.39 -9.40
C GLY A 547 -17.04 -2.48 -10.83
N TYR A 548 -16.39 -1.83 -11.80
CA TYR A 548 -16.72 -1.94 -13.23
C TYR A 548 -16.02 -3.18 -13.78
N ASN A 549 -16.73 -4.30 -13.97
CA ASN A 549 -16.13 -5.49 -14.58
C ASN A 549 -16.14 -5.40 -16.11
N SER A 550 -15.29 -4.55 -16.66
CA SER A 550 -15.36 -4.12 -18.06
C SER A 550 -14.76 -5.16 -19.04
N THR A 551 -14.96 -4.95 -20.34
CA THR A 551 -14.19 -5.61 -21.41
C THR A 551 -12.97 -4.76 -21.81
N PRO A 552 -11.98 -5.31 -22.55
CA PRO A 552 -10.87 -4.51 -23.09
C PRO A 552 -11.35 -3.35 -23.97
N LEU A 553 -12.42 -3.57 -24.75
CA LEU A 553 -13.04 -2.51 -25.56
C LEU A 553 -13.62 -1.40 -24.68
N GLN A 554 -14.33 -1.75 -23.60
CA GLN A 554 -14.89 -0.78 -22.66
C GLN A 554 -13.79 -0.01 -21.90
N THR A 555 -12.70 -0.68 -21.51
CA THR A 555 -11.52 0.00 -20.95
C THR A 555 -10.90 0.97 -21.97
N ALA A 556 -10.74 0.56 -23.24
CA ALA A 556 -10.21 1.43 -24.29
C ALA A 556 -11.09 2.66 -24.55
N LEU A 557 -12.43 2.51 -24.47
CA LEU A 557 -13.38 3.61 -24.61
C LEU A 557 -13.20 4.67 -23.50
N LEU A 558 -12.95 4.27 -22.26
CA LEU A 558 -12.65 5.19 -21.16
C LEU A 558 -11.34 5.98 -21.39
N LEU A 559 -10.36 5.34 -22.03
CA LEU A 559 -9.06 5.92 -22.32
C LEU A 559 -9.04 6.75 -23.62
N ALA A 560 -10.13 6.75 -24.41
CA ALA A 560 -10.17 7.43 -25.70
C ALA A 560 -9.90 8.93 -25.61
N ARG A 561 -10.38 9.59 -24.54
CA ARG A 561 -10.10 11.02 -24.26
C ARG A 561 -8.62 11.35 -24.00
N LEU A 562 -7.79 10.34 -23.74
CA LEU A 562 -6.34 10.49 -23.58
C LEU A 562 -5.58 10.17 -24.88
N GLY A 563 -6.27 10.25 -26.03
CA GLY A 563 -5.72 9.87 -27.34
C GLY A 563 -5.89 8.39 -27.69
N GLY A 564 -6.69 7.64 -26.92
CA GLY A 564 -6.85 6.18 -27.06
C GLY A 564 -7.83 5.71 -28.14
N LEU A 565 -8.29 6.57 -29.06
CA LEU A 565 -9.26 6.18 -30.09
C LEU A 565 -8.74 5.05 -30.99
N GLU A 566 -7.44 5.07 -31.32
CA GLU A 566 -6.77 4.01 -32.09
C GLU A 566 -6.90 2.63 -31.42
N LEU A 567 -6.92 2.58 -30.09
CA LEU A 567 -7.08 1.32 -29.34
C LEU A 567 -8.49 0.75 -29.52
N VAL A 568 -9.51 1.63 -29.51
CA VAL A 568 -10.91 1.27 -29.76
C VAL A 568 -11.06 0.73 -31.18
N GLU A 569 -10.54 1.44 -32.17
CA GLU A 569 -10.58 1.02 -33.57
C GLU A 569 -9.87 -0.32 -33.78
N THR A 570 -8.67 -0.48 -33.22
CA THR A 570 -7.89 -1.72 -33.32
C THR A 570 -8.64 -2.91 -32.71
N LEU A 571 -9.25 -2.76 -31.53
CA LEU A 571 -10.03 -3.84 -30.91
C LEU A 571 -11.24 -4.22 -31.76
N LEU A 572 -11.94 -3.23 -32.31
CA LEU A 572 -13.09 -3.48 -33.19
C LEU A 572 -12.69 -4.13 -34.51
N GLU A 573 -11.54 -3.78 -35.08
CA GLU A 573 -10.97 -4.42 -36.28
C GLU A 573 -10.61 -5.88 -36.03
N LEU A 574 -10.13 -6.19 -34.82
CA LEU A 574 -9.76 -7.54 -34.40
C LEU A 574 -10.96 -8.39 -33.94
N GLY A 575 -12.17 -7.83 -33.98
CA GLY A 575 -13.41 -8.57 -33.73
C GLY A 575 -13.97 -8.48 -32.32
N ALA A 576 -13.55 -7.49 -31.51
CA ALA A 576 -14.18 -7.23 -30.21
C ALA A 576 -15.68 -6.99 -30.40
N ASP A 577 -16.53 -7.62 -29.57
CA ASP A 577 -17.97 -7.46 -29.67
C ASP A 577 -18.43 -6.19 -28.93
N PRO A 578 -18.84 -5.12 -29.65
CA PRO A 578 -19.31 -3.90 -29.00
C PRO A 578 -20.64 -4.09 -28.26
N LYS A 579 -21.37 -5.19 -28.51
CA LYS A 579 -22.62 -5.54 -27.82
C LYS A 579 -22.38 -6.34 -26.55
N LYS A 580 -21.16 -6.81 -26.29
CA LYS A 580 -20.81 -7.47 -25.04
C LYS A 580 -21.07 -6.52 -23.88
N ARG A 581 -21.87 -6.99 -22.93
CA ARG A 581 -22.19 -6.26 -21.70
C ARG A 581 -21.24 -6.64 -20.58
N ASP A 582 -20.98 -5.67 -19.71
CA ASP A 582 -20.26 -5.94 -18.47
C ASP A 582 -21.12 -6.74 -17.47
N SER A 583 -20.56 -7.09 -16.32
CA SER A 583 -21.30 -7.88 -15.31
C SER A 583 -22.52 -7.15 -14.71
N ALA A 584 -22.59 -5.83 -14.84
CA ALA A 584 -23.74 -5.03 -14.40
C ALA A 584 -24.80 -4.89 -15.49
N GLY A 585 -24.55 -5.36 -16.71
CA GLY A 585 -25.44 -5.24 -17.86
C GLY A 585 -25.25 -3.95 -18.68
N ARG A 586 -24.19 -3.16 -18.43
CA ARG A 586 -23.87 -1.95 -19.20
C ARG A 586 -23.30 -2.32 -20.56
N SER A 587 -23.73 -1.61 -21.60
CA SER A 587 -23.20 -1.71 -22.96
C SER A 587 -21.96 -0.82 -23.15
N ALA A 588 -21.26 -0.96 -24.28
CA ALA A 588 -20.11 -0.13 -24.62
C ALA A 588 -20.43 1.38 -24.65
N LEU A 589 -21.67 1.78 -24.97
CA LEU A 589 -22.11 3.19 -24.91
C LEU A 589 -21.97 3.78 -23.51
N CYS A 590 -22.07 2.96 -22.46
CA CYS A 590 -21.87 3.40 -21.09
C CYS A 590 -20.39 3.71 -20.78
N TYR A 591 -19.44 3.45 -21.66
CA TYR A 591 -18.01 3.71 -21.43
C TYR A 591 -17.45 4.79 -22.37
N CYS A 592 -18.27 5.30 -23.28
CA CYS A 592 -17.91 6.40 -24.18
C CYS A 592 -17.78 7.73 -23.44
N THR A 593 -16.70 8.46 -23.69
CA THR A 593 -16.48 9.81 -23.12
C THR A 593 -16.49 10.91 -24.18
N LEU A 594 -16.34 10.55 -25.47
CA LEU A 594 -16.27 11.49 -26.60
C LEU A 594 -17.42 11.26 -27.58
N ALA A 595 -17.91 12.33 -28.22
CA ALA A 595 -18.91 12.24 -29.28
C ALA A 595 -18.54 11.22 -30.38
N ASP A 596 -17.26 11.15 -30.77
CA ASP A 596 -16.81 10.18 -31.78
C ASP A 596 -16.90 8.74 -31.32
N THR A 597 -16.59 8.46 -30.04
CA THR A 597 -16.77 7.12 -29.48
C THR A 597 -18.24 6.71 -29.43
N PHE A 598 -19.16 7.65 -29.12
CA PHE A 598 -20.59 7.38 -29.20
C PHE A 598 -21.03 7.11 -30.65
N ARG A 599 -20.63 7.95 -31.60
CA ARG A 599 -20.94 7.74 -33.04
C ARG A 599 -20.46 6.37 -33.52
N LEU A 600 -19.24 6.00 -33.16
CA LEU A 600 -18.65 4.73 -33.54
C LEU A 600 -19.45 3.55 -32.97
N MET A 601 -19.80 3.56 -31.68
CA MET A 601 -20.59 2.49 -31.06
C MET A 601 -22.02 2.43 -31.63
N ILE A 602 -22.67 3.57 -31.86
CA ILE A 602 -24.00 3.63 -32.51
C ILE A 602 -23.94 3.04 -33.91
N ALA A 603 -22.89 3.34 -34.69
CA ALA A 603 -22.67 2.75 -36.01
C ALA A 603 -22.47 1.23 -35.96
N ARG A 604 -22.07 0.66 -34.80
CA ARG A 604 -22.04 -0.79 -34.56
C ARG A 604 -23.39 -1.37 -34.08
N GLY A 605 -24.46 -0.58 -34.14
CA GLY A 605 -25.83 -1.00 -33.87
C GLY A 605 -26.21 -1.03 -32.40
N LEU A 606 -25.53 -0.23 -31.56
CA LEU A 606 -25.95 0.00 -30.18
C LEU A 606 -27.01 1.12 -30.13
N ASP A 607 -28.06 0.92 -29.33
CA ASP A 607 -29.15 1.87 -29.16
C ASP A 607 -28.84 2.89 -28.06
N PRO A 608 -28.71 4.20 -28.38
CA PRO A 608 -28.46 5.24 -27.38
C PRO A 608 -29.65 5.52 -26.46
N HIS A 609 -30.86 5.01 -26.77
CA HIS A 609 -32.04 5.16 -25.94
C HIS A 609 -32.24 4.02 -24.93
N GLU A 610 -31.36 3.01 -24.95
CA GLU A 610 -31.40 1.95 -23.95
C GLU A 610 -31.23 2.52 -22.52
N ARG A 611 -31.98 1.95 -21.57
CA ARG A 611 -31.87 2.29 -20.17
C ARG A 611 -30.68 1.57 -19.55
N ILE A 612 -29.79 2.32 -18.90
CA ILE A 612 -28.66 1.74 -18.18
C ILE A 612 -29.14 1.03 -16.91
N PRO A 613 -28.33 0.13 -16.31
CA PRO A 613 -28.63 -0.45 -15.00
C PRO A 613 -28.94 0.62 -13.94
N GLY A 614 -29.99 0.42 -13.16
CA GLY A 614 -30.57 1.47 -12.30
C GLY A 614 -31.58 2.37 -13.03
N GLY A 615 -31.90 2.06 -14.29
CA GLY A 615 -32.92 2.74 -15.06
C GLY A 615 -32.52 4.12 -15.57
N GLY A 616 -31.27 4.57 -15.47
CA GLY A 616 -30.87 5.87 -16.03
C GLY A 616 -30.92 5.91 -17.57
N THR A 617 -30.75 7.11 -18.14
CA THR A 617 -30.38 7.32 -19.55
C THR A 617 -28.86 7.45 -19.68
N LEU A 618 -28.29 7.41 -20.90
CA LEU A 618 -26.85 7.66 -21.09
C LEU A 618 -26.40 9.05 -20.58
N LEU A 619 -27.30 10.04 -20.56
CA LEU A 619 -27.01 11.34 -19.94
C LEU A 619 -26.63 11.18 -18.46
N HIS A 620 -27.35 10.35 -17.69
CA HIS A 620 -27.02 10.10 -16.28
C HIS A 620 -25.63 9.49 -16.13
N ASN A 621 -25.22 8.67 -17.09
CA ASN A 621 -23.92 8.01 -17.07
C ASN A 621 -22.75 8.95 -17.37
N LEU A 622 -22.94 10.01 -18.17
CA LEU A 622 -21.88 11.00 -18.43
C LEU A 622 -21.35 11.61 -17.12
N LEU A 623 -22.22 11.96 -16.18
CA LEU A 623 -21.84 12.49 -14.86
C LEU A 623 -21.26 11.43 -13.92
N ARG A 624 -21.42 10.13 -14.21
CA ARG A 624 -20.87 9.06 -13.37
C ARG A 624 -19.44 8.68 -13.74
N ILE A 625 -19.04 8.89 -14.99
CA ILE A 625 -17.75 8.43 -15.52
C ILE A 625 -16.80 9.57 -15.85
N THR A 626 -17.34 10.73 -16.22
CA THR A 626 -16.56 11.96 -16.45
C THR A 626 -17.03 13.00 -15.44
N SER A 627 -17.11 14.26 -15.85
CA SER A 627 -17.97 15.29 -15.28
C SER A 627 -18.45 16.09 -16.49
N VAL A 628 -19.63 16.73 -16.46
CA VAL A 628 -20.04 17.60 -17.57
C VAL A 628 -19.62 19.02 -17.21
N ARG A 629 -18.38 19.40 -17.54
CA ARG A 629 -17.83 20.69 -17.12
C ARG A 629 -18.00 21.75 -18.20
N ALA A 630 -18.51 22.91 -17.81
CA ALA A 630 -18.81 24.01 -18.73
C ALA A 630 -17.56 24.56 -19.44
N ASN A 631 -16.38 24.47 -18.81
CA ASN A 631 -15.11 24.92 -19.37
C ASN A 631 -14.35 23.85 -20.17
N TRP A 632 -14.93 22.67 -20.42
CA TRP A 632 -14.31 21.61 -21.21
C TRP A 632 -15.13 21.36 -22.49
N PRO A 633 -14.71 21.92 -23.64
CA PRO A 633 -15.47 21.85 -24.89
C PRO A 633 -15.83 20.43 -25.34
N GLU A 634 -14.95 19.46 -25.09
CA GLU A 634 -15.17 18.05 -25.44
C GLU A 634 -16.31 17.41 -24.64
N GLU A 635 -16.43 17.74 -23.34
CA GLU A 635 -17.49 17.24 -22.47
C GLU A 635 -18.84 17.88 -22.84
N VAL A 636 -18.83 19.19 -23.12
CA VAL A 636 -20.00 19.91 -23.63
C VAL A 636 -20.44 19.34 -24.97
N ALA A 637 -19.50 19.05 -25.88
CA ALA A 637 -19.80 18.44 -27.18
C ALA A 637 -20.39 17.03 -27.04
N SER A 638 -19.92 16.22 -26.08
CA SER A 638 -20.53 14.91 -25.78
C SER A 638 -21.96 15.05 -25.23
N LEU A 639 -22.20 15.99 -24.32
CA LEU A 639 -23.57 16.31 -23.85
C LEU A 639 -24.47 16.73 -25.03
N ASP A 640 -24.02 17.69 -25.83
CA ASP A 640 -24.77 18.21 -26.97
C ASP A 640 -25.06 17.15 -28.01
N PHE A 641 -24.09 16.27 -28.27
CA PHE A 641 -24.27 15.15 -29.16
C PHE A 641 -25.39 14.23 -28.67
N LEU A 642 -25.38 13.84 -27.40
CA LEU A 642 -26.44 12.98 -26.83
C LEU A 642 -27.81 13.65 -26.82
N LEU A 643 -27.88 14.95 -26.52
CA LEU A 643 -29.13 15.72 -26.63
C LEU A 643 -29.62 15.79 -28.08
N GLY A 644 -28.71 15.95 -29.04
CA GLY A 644 -28.98 15.93 -30.47
C GLY A 644 -29.52 14.59 -30.98
N LEU A 645 -29.25 13.48 -30.28
CA LEU A 645 -29.88 12.17 -30.52
C LEU A 645 -31.30 12.07 -29.94
N GLY A 646 -31.81 13.12 -29.29
CA GLY A 646 -33.14 13.15 -28.70
C GLY A 646 -33.25 12.48 -27.33
N LEU A 647 -32.13 12.30 -26.60
CA LEU A 647 -32.19 11.81 -25.23
C LEU A 647 -32.84 12.87 -24.32
N PRO A 648 -33.81 12.49 -23.47
CA PRO A 648 -34.52 13.45 -22.65
C PRO A 648 -33.62 13.95 -21.51
N ILE A 649 -33.31 15.25 -21.49
CA ILE A 649 -32.53 15.88 -20.42
C ILE A 649 -33.19 15.74 -19.03
N ASN A 650 -34.52 15.64 -19.02
CA ASN A 650 -35.34 15.42 -17.83
C ASN A 650 -35.82 13.97 -17.69
N GLY A 651 -35.21 13.02 -18.42
CA GLY A 651 -35.42 11.60 -18.17
C GLY A 651 -35.07 11.27 -16.72
N VAL A 652 -35.80 10.33 -16.12
CA VAL A 652 -35.59 9.92 -14.73
C VAL A 652 -35.07 8.49 -14.63
N ASP A 653 -34.21 8.21 -13.67
CA ASP A 653 -33.77 6.85 -13.31
C ASP A 653 -34.81 6.09 -12.46
N ASN A 654 -34.43 4.91 -11.94
CA ASN A 654 -35.31 4.11 -11.08
C ASN A 654 -35.63 4.76 -9.74
N ASP A 655 -34.88 5.77 -9.30
CA ASP A 655 -35.15 6.54 -8.08
C ASP A 655 -35.93 7.82 -8.40
N GLY A 656 -36.33 8.03 -9.65
CA GLY A 656 -37.02 9.24 -10.09
C GLY A 656 -36.08 10.44 -10.25
N ARG A 657 -34.76 10.23 -10.18
CA ARG A 657 -33.77 11.30 -10.26
C ARG A 657 -33.50 11.64 -11.72
N THR A 658 -33.42 12.93 -12.03
CA THR A 658 -32.95 13.45 -13.32
C THR A 658 -31.43 13.62 -13.33
N LEU A 659 -30.86 13.92 -14.50
CA LEU A 659 -29.45 14.33 -14.63
C LEU A 659 -29.07 15.45 -13.64
N LEU A 660 -29.98 16.41 -13.44
CA LEU A 660 -29.74 17.55 -12.56
C LEU A 660 -29.71 17.16 -11.07
N HIS A 661 -30.43 16.11 -10.67
CA HIS A 661 -30.30 15.55 -9.31
C HIS A 661 -28.92 14.94 -9.10
N VAL A 662 -28.42 14.17 -10.07
CA VAL A 662 -27.08 13.56 -10.01
C VAL A 662 -26.00 14.65 -9.96
N ALA A 663 -26.12 15.69 -10.79
CA ALA A 663 -25.20 16.83 -10.78
C ALA A 663 -25.19 17.58 -9.44
N ALA A 664 -26.37 17.75 -8.83
CA ALA A 664 -26.52 18.43 -7.54
C ALA A 664 -25.91 17.62 -6.37
N GLU A 665 -26.06 16.30 -6.37
CA GLU A 665 -25.53 15.40 -5.34
C GLU A 665 -24.00 15.30 -5.38
N GLN A 666 -23.41 15.30 -6.58
CA GLN A 666 -21.95 15.25 -6.77
C GLN A 666 -21.25 16.60 -6.54
N VAL A 667 -22.00 17.67 -6.24
CA VAL A 667 -21.48 19.02 -5.99
C VAL A 667 -20.59 19.54 -7.14
N GLN A 668 -21.21 19.83 -8.28
CA GLN A 668 -20.57 20.47 -9.45
C GLN A 668 -20.45 22.00 -9.28
N THR A 669 -19.71 22.69 -10.16
CA THR A 669 -19.57 24.16 -10.06
C THR A 669 -20.86 24.88 -10.51
N PRO A 670 -21.08 26.16 -10.09
CA PRO A 670 -22.22 26.94 -10.60
C PRO A 670 -22.28 26.99 -12.13
N ALA A 671 -21.14 27.01 -12.82
CA ALA A 671 -21.07 27.02 -14.27
C ALA A 671 -21.61 25.73 -14.90
N ASP A 672 -21.31 24.57 -14.31
CA ASP A 672 -21.76 23.27 -14.78
C ASP A 672 -23.27 23.11 -14.60
N ILE A 673 -23.80 23.58 -13.47
CA ILE A 673 -25.24 23.61 -13.21
C ILE A 673 -25.96 24.56 -14.17
N SER A 674 -25.41 25.76 -14.42
CA SER A 674 -25.95 26.70 -15.40
C SER A 674 -25.99 26.08 -16.80
N LEU A 675 -24.93 25.39 -17.23
CA LEU A 675 -24.90 24.70 -18.52
C LEU A 675 -26.07 23.71 -18.66
N LEU A 676 -26.34 22.89 -17.63
CA LEU A 676 -27.45 21.94 -17.68
C LEU A 676 -28.81 22.65 -17.75
N LEU A 677 -28.99 23.74 -17.00
CA LEU A 677 -30.20 24.55 -17.02
C LEU A 677 -30.42 25.22 -18.38
N GLU A 678 -29.36 25.76 -18.98
CA GLU A 678 -29.37 26.35 -20.33
C GLU A 678 -29.79 25.34 -21.41
N ARG A 679 -29.51 24.05 -21.19
CA ARG A 679 -29.93 22.94 -22.06
C ARG A 679 -31.30 22.37 -21.72
N GLY A 680 -32.03 23.01 -20.80
CA GLY A 680 -33.43 22.70 -20.50
C GLY A 680 -33.63 21.72 -19.34
N ALA A 681 -32.64 21.54 -18.47
CA ALA A 681 -32.81 20.74 -17.27
C ALA A 681 -33.81 21.42 -16.30
N ASP A 682 -34.78 20.64 -15.82
CA ASP A 682 -35.84 21.12 -14.94
C ASP A 682 -35.45 20.94 -13.46
N LYS A 683 -35.24 22.07 -12.79
CA LYS A 683 -34.91 22.15 -11.36
C LYS A 683 -36.09 21.89 -10.42
N THR A 684 -37.30 21.72 -10.94
CA THR A 684 -38.52 21.52 -10.15
C THR A 684 -38.91 20.06 -9.98
N VAL A 685 -38.34 19.15 -10.78
CA VAL A 685 -38.62 17.71 -10.73
C VAL A 685 -38.30 17.17 -9.33
N ARG A 686 -39.16 16.28 -8.83
CA ARG A 686 -38.97 15.59 -7.55
C ARG A 686 -38.64 14.13 -7.79
N ASP A 687 -37.62 13.64 -7.09
CA ASP A 687 -37.32 12.22 -7.03
C ASP A 687 -38.39 11.44 -6.24
N LYS A 688 -38.27 10.11 -6.16
CA LYS A 688 -39.21 9.26 -5.41
C LYS A 688 -39.22 9.52 -3.91
N THR A 689 -38.23 10.20 -3.36
CA THR A 689 -38.19 10.66 -1.97
C THR A 689 -38.80 12.05 -1.78
N GLY A 690 -39.26 12.68 -2.86
CA GLY A 690 -39.87 14.00 -2.87
C GLY A 690 -38.85 15.14 -2.91
N LYS A 691 -37.56 14.87 -3.05
CA LYS A 691 -36.49 15.88 -3.08
C LYS A 691 -36.33 16.45 -4.48
N ARG A 692 -36.09 17.77 -4.56
CA ARG A 692 -35.64 18.45 -5.79
C ARG A 692 -34.11 18.48 -5.84
N PRO A 693 -33.48 18.82 -6.98
CA PRO A 693 -32.03 18.97 -7.07
C PRO A 693 -31.45 19.90 -5.99
N VAL A 694 -32.09 21.04 -5.72
CA VAL A 694 -31.65 22.00 -4.68
C VAL A 694 -31.61 21.40 -3.26
N ASP A 695 -32.42 20.38 -3.00
CA ASP A 695 -32.49 19.73 -1.68
C ASP A 695 -31.31 18.77 -1.45
N LEU A 696 -30.60 18.38 -2.51
CA LEU A 696 -29.38 17.55 -2.45
C LEU A 696 -28.09 18.38 -2.26
N VAL A 697 -28.17 19.71 -2.48
CA VAL A 697 -27.00 20.59 -2.39
C VAL A 697 -26.76 21.04 -0.93
N PRO A 698 -25.53 20.91 -0.39
CA PRO A 698 -25.18 21.42 0.94
C PRO A 698 -25.56 22.89 1.15
N LYS A 699 -26.07 23.23 2.35
CA LYS A 699 -26.52 24.61 2.68
C LYS A 699 -25.42 25.67 2.55
N SER A 700 -24.15 25.28 2.66
CA SER A 700 -22.99 26.15 2.51
C SER A 700 -22.82 26.70 1.10
N LEU A 701 -23.30 25.99 0.07
CA LEU A 701 -23.08 26.33 -1.34
C LEU A 701 -24.22 27.22 -1.88
N LYS A 702 -24.22 28.47 -1.40
CA LYS A 702 -25.30 29.44 -1.68
C LYS A 702 -25.51 29.71 -3.17
N ASP A 703 -24.43 29.77 -3.96
CA ASP A 703 -24.50 30.13 -5.39
C ASP A 703 -25.20 29.05 -6.22
N ILE A 704 -24.85 27.78 -5.99
CA ILE A 704 -25.50 26.64 -6.64
C ILE A 704 -26.96 26.53 -6.20
N ARG A 705 -27.23 26.73 -4.91
CA ARG A 705 -28.59 26.71 -4.37
C ARG A 705 -29.44 27.84 -4.95
N ALA A 706 -28.87 29.01 -5.21
CA ALA A 706 -29.58 30.14 -5.84
C ALA A 706 -29.97 29.83 -7.28
N LEU A 707 -29.12 29.15 -8.06
CA LEU A 707 -29.44 28.71 -9.41
C LEU A 707 -30.60 27.70 -9.42
N LEU A 708 -30.60 26.77 -8.45
CA LEU A 708 -31.58 25.69 -8.33
C LEU A 708 -32.83 26.04 -7.51
N ALA A 709 -32.92 27.25 -6.96
CA ALA A 709 -34.01 27.70 -6.08
C ALA A 709 -35.38 27.70 -6.78
#